data_AF-A0A662M7X9-F1
#
_entry.id   AF-A0A662M7X9-F1
#
_cell.length_a   1.000
_cell.length_b   1.000
_cell.length_c   1.000
_cell.angle_alpha   90.00
_cell.angle_beta   90.00
_cell.angle_gamma   90.00
#
_symmetry.space_group_name_H-M   'P 1'
#
loop_
_entity.id
_entity.type
_entity.pdbx_description
1 polymer ?
#
loop_
_entity_poly.entity_id
_entity_poly.type
_entity_poly.pdbx_seq_one_letter_code
_entity_poly.pdbx_strand_id
1 'polypeptide(L)'
;MKKKIAIVIFLISTLLSQALVLWAVPNSNGGTGTEAGDIHIDWVDPSGGAFFATQLTAANFSVSWSMDQSIPPWAEDDPSASNHLEWLTINVGSYIWNPDTSNWEYASAGYNFGLTWESKPPQQQAVIPGRIILSPVPRLNESCDVTIRFVATMECGDSYGSNWHSESEIIERSYTYVPPITPSFTITPENPKEGDTIKCNSTVIKASPEIEITNYRWEVYDPLDGSWVNVLGEGANATSAEWEPHAYWPPFAGRYNITLMVACKWENVSYISDNSYWSATLEKDLEILPNAEPVNASFTIEPASPSINDVVYFNDTSESAFPENEIRWEVNGEPLEDFEDVNSISYKYDDNYNKAGWSWSNPSAGTYNVSLWINTTAGYTDSAEKTFEIKESVNSIEIKADTGGVAADGISSARITVTLPSTSAQTVTLTDGKTTLTKTAVNGEAIFSYIPDTEKLGLSPSDIPPDGADITLTATAGGQSETINLKVYRRPVLLVHGLWSDSHMWDKMKGWLQNDGFTVYTIDYPNVASPAAVATNQFADKIQAIKKNFSQQYNANVSKIDVIAHSMGGVIARHYINQFQGSPNVDIYTLITVGAPHKGSPWPGIYHDWVNTRSEIGLVMTGIQHFFPKGAMGKDGPALDALKPGSAFITELNSHAN
;
A
#
# COMPACT_ATOMS: atom_id res chain seq x y z
N MET A 1 18.51 -0.29 -114.61
CA MET A 1 19.37 -0.86 -113.54
C MET A 1 18.39 -1.41 -112.48
N LYS A 2 17.94 -2.68 -112.51
CA LYS A 2 18.53 -3.97 -112.02
C LYS A 2 18.89 -3.91 -110.52
N LYS A 3 18.45 -4.76 -109.57
CA LYS A 3 17.81 -6.11 -109.46
C LYS A 3 17.34 -6.27 -107.97
N LYS A 4 16.32 -7.07 -107.60
CA LYS A 4 16.32 -8.51 -107.20
C LYS A 4 17.35 -8.96 -106.11
N ILE A 5 16.79 -9.48 -104.99
CA ILE A 5 17.09 -10.75 -104.22
C ILE A 5 18.27 -10.81 -103.21
N ALA A 6 17.97 -11.21 -101.95
CA ALA A 6 18.68 -12.21 -101.10
C ALA A 6 17.91 -12.45 -99.77
N ILE A 7 17.67 -13.70 -99.33
CA ILE A 7 16.84 -14.06 -98.16
C ILE A 7 17.50 -15.20 -97.36
N VAL A 8 17.56 -15.01 -96.02
CA VAL A 8 17.82 -15.93 -94.88
C VAL A 8 19.21 -16.59 -94.76
N ILE A 9 19.93 -16.29 -93.66
CA ILE A 9 20.73 -17.22 -92.81
C ILE A 9 20.73 -16.68 -91.34
N PHE A 10 20.95 -17.57 -90.35
CA PHE A 10 20.96 -17.42 -88.88
C PHE A 10 22.39 -17.33 -88.29
N LEU A 11 22.51 -16.91 -87.01
CA LEU A 11 23.70 -16.92 -86.14
C LEU A 11 24.86 -16.04 -86.63
N ILE A 12 24.70 -14.74 -86.40
CA ILE A 12 25.31 -13.64 -87.14
C ILE A 12 25.85 -12.61 -86.18
N SER A 13 27.18 -12.52 -86.16
CA SER A 13 28.05 -11.52 -85.57
C SER A 13 28.45 -10.46 -86.59
N THR A 14 28.55 -9.18 -86.18
CA THR A 14 29.46 -8.07 -86.64
C THR A 14 28.79 -6.74 -86.27
N LEU A 15 29.38 -5.91 -85.42
CA LEU A 15 30.34 -4.84 -85.74
C LEU A 15 29.82 -3.72 -86.69
N LEU A 16 29.99 -2.50 -86.17
CA LEU A 16 30.32 -1.24 -86.84
C LEU A 16 29.20 -0.35 -87.43
N SER A 17 29.04 0.77 -86.71
CA SER A 17 29.42 2.12 -87.18
C SER A 17 28.38 3.02 -87.86
N GLN A 18 28.57 4.31 -87.56
CA GLN A 18 28.01 5.53 -88.17
C GLN A 18 26.66 5.95 -87.59
N ALA A 19 26.46 7.15 -87.08
CA ALA A 19 27.33 8.32 -87.00
C ALA A 19 26.95 9.13 -85.75
N LEU A 20 27.95 9.54 -84.97
CA LEU A 20 27.79 10.74 -84.15
C LEU A 20 27.51 11.88 -85.11
N VAL A 21 26.28 12.39 -85.11
CA VAL A 21 26.04 13.74 -85.61
C VAL A 21 26.52 14.66 -84.49
N LEU A 22 27.81 15.02 -84.54
CA LEU A 22 28.36 16.17 -83.82
C LEU A 22 27.56 17.40 -84.26
N TRP A 23 26.57 17.81 -83.47
CA TRP A 23 26.06 19.16 -83.54
C TRP A 23 27.08 20.06 -82.86
N ALA A 24 27.94 20.69 -83.67
CA ALA A 24 28.70 21.84 -83.22
C ALA A 24 27.71 22.99 -82.98
N VAL A 25 27.47 23.35 -81.72
CA VAL A 25 26.83 24.61 -81.36
C VAL A 25 27.94 25.69 -81.38
N PRO A 26 27.81 26.79 -82.15
CA PRO A 26 28.81 27.85 -82.11
C PRO A 26 28.72 28.58 -80.77
N ASN A 27 29.82 28.61 -80.05
CA ASN A 27 29.98 29.40 -78.84
C ASN A 27 29.99 30.89 -79.21
N SER A 28 29.05 31.68 -78.68
CA SER A 28 29.08 33.14 -78.80
C SER A 28 29.32 33.78 -77.43
N ASN A 29 30.54 34.32 -77.29
CA ASN A 29 30.98 35.36 -76.36
C ASN A 29 31.18 34.98 -74.88
N GLY A 30 32.46 34.74 -74.55
CA GLY A 30 33.26 35.79 -73.89
C GLY A 30 33.36 35.73 -72.36
N GLY A 31 34.24 34.86 -71.86
CA GLY A 31 34.81 34.96 -70.52
C GLY A 31 36.22 34.41 -70.53
N THR A 32 37.23 35.26 -70.33
CA THR A 32 38.65 34.90 -70.29
C THR A 32 39.03 34.46 -68.87
N GLY A 33 39.37 33.18 -68.68
CA GLY A 33 39.93 32.65 -67.44
C GLY A 33 40.28 31.17 -67.60
N THR A 34 41.55 30.86 -67.42
CA THR A 34 42.22 29.54 -67.53
C THR A 34 41.73 28.54 -66.47
N GLU A 35 41.32 27.32 -66.85
CA GLU A 35 41.33 26.11 -66.01
C GLU A 35 41.02 24.85 -66.85
N ALA A 36 41.36 23.67 -66.35
CA ALA A 36 41.19 22.38 -67.02
C ALA A 36 39.70 22.09 -67.34
N GLY A 37 39.45 21.20 -68.29
CA GLY A 37 38.13 21.01 -68.90
C GLY A 37 36.99 20.58 -67.97
N ASP A 38 35.83 21.25 -68.05
CA ASP A 38 34.64 20.97 -67.25
C ASP A 38 33.86 19.71 -67.72
N ILE A 39 33.31 18.93 -66.78
CA ILE A 39 32.29 17.89 -67.01
C ILE A 39 30.89 18.36 -66.59
N HIS A 40 29.89 18.18 -67.47
CA HIS A 40 28.49 18.52 -67.23
C HIS A 40 27.53 17.37 -67.60
N ILE A 41 26.61 17.05 -66.69
CA ILE A 41 25.53 16.08 -66.80
C ILE A 41 24.25 16.88 -67.05
N ASP A 42 23.68 16.75 -68.23
CA ASP A 42 22.35 17.27 -68.52
C ASP A 42 21.31 16.17 -68.32
N TRP A 43 20.33 16.46 -67.46
CA TRP A 43 19.20 15.58 -67.19
C TRP A 43 17.97 15.99 -67.99
N VAL A 44 17.40 15.08 -68.78
CA VAL A 44 16.11 15.29 -69.46
C VAL A 44 15.01 14.57 -68.68
N ASP A 45 14.18 15.33 -67.98
CA ASP A 45 13.04 14.75 -67.26
C ASP A 45 12.00 14.18 -68.25
N PRO A 46 11.54 12.93 -68.04
CA PRO A 46 10.34 12.43 -68.70
C PRO A 46 9.15 13.33 -68.32
N SER A 47 8.32 13.71 -69.28
CA SER A 47 7.20 14.62 -69.06
C SER A 47 6.15 14.04 -68.09
N GLY A 48 6.14 14.49 -66.82
CA GLY A 48 5.07 14.25 -65.85
C GLY A 48 5.57 13.83 -64.46
N GLY A 49 5.50 14.73 -63.48
CA GLY A 49 6.13 14.61 -62.16
C GLY A 49 5.53 13.61 -61.15
N ALA A 50 5.19 12.39 -61.55
CA ALA A 50 4.91 11.27 -60.64
C ALA A 50 5.32 9.94 -61.31
N PHE A 51 6.14 9.12 -60.64
CA PHE A 51 6.77 7.93 -61.22
C PHE A 51 6.27 6.63 -60.57
N PHE A 52 6.01 5.62 -61.40
CA PHE A 52 5.78 4.24 -60.94
C PHE A 52 7.09 3.46 -61.07
N ALA A 53 7.39 2.55 -60.14
CA ALA A 53 8.67 1.83 -60.03
C ALA A 53 9.19 1.18 -61.33
N THR A 54 8.32 0.89 -62.30
CA THR A 54 8.69 0.31 -63.60
C THR A 54 8.31 1.17 -64.81
N GLN A 55 7.75 2.38 -64.64
CA GLN A 55 7.74 3.43 -65.67
C GLN A 55 9.07 4.20 -65.69
N LEU A 56 10.20 3.50 -65.64
CA LEU A 56 11.45 4.04 -66.20
C LEU A 56 11.36 3.97 -67.73
N THR A 57 10.49 4.80 -68.28
CA THR A 57 10.74 5.41 -69.57
C THR A 57 12.01 6.24 -69.41
N ALA A 58 13.15 5.60 -69.67
CA ALA A 58 14.44 6.20 -69.96
C ALA A 58 14.61 7.62 -69.43
N ALA A 59 15.13 7.80 -68.22
CA ALA A 59 15.78 9.07 -67.93
C ALA A 59 16.96 9.16 -68.90
N ASN A 60 16.79 9.94 -69.96
CA ASN A 60 17.85 10.22 -70.89
C ASN A 60 18.73 11.25 -70.22
N PHE A 61 19.95 10.84 -69.88
CA PHE A 61 20.97 11.77 -69.47
C PHE A 61 21.96 11.93 -70.62
N SER A 62 22.57 13.09 -70.69
CA SER A 62 23.71 13.32 -71.54
C SER A 62 24.87 13.85 -70.72
N VAL A 63 26.00 13.16 -70.78
CA VAL A 63 27.25 13.70 -70.23
C VAL A 63 27.96 14.44 -71.35
N SER A 64 28.28 15.70 -71.11
CA SER A 64 29.09 16.54 -71.96
C SER A 64 30.36 16.95 -71.24
N TRP A 65 31.44 17.14 -71.99
CA TRP A 65 32.68 17.67 -71.45
C TRP A 65 33.35 18.55 -72.50
N SER A 66 34.23 19.44 -72.04
CA SER A 66 35.06 20.28 -72.92
C SER A 66 36.49 20.33 -72.40
N MET A 67 37.47 20.68 -73.24
CA MET A 67 38.86 20.90 -72.81
C MET A 67 39.40 22.17 -73.49
N ASP A 68 39.90 23.13 -72.71
CA ASP A 68 40.56 24.34 -73.23
C ASP A 68 42.09 24.13 -73.39
N GLN A 69 42.70 24.75 -74.40
CA GLN A 69 44.05 24.47 -74.90
C GLN A 69 45.19 25.27 -74.23
N SER A 70 45.01 25.93 -73.09
CA SER A 70 46.12 26.65 -72.46
C SER A 70 47.12 25.68 -71.80
N ILE A 71 48.29 25.54 -72.42
CA ILE A 71 49.46 24.91 -71.80
C ILE A 71 49.72 25.61 -70.45
N PRO A 72 49.91 24.88 -69.33
CA PRO A 72 50.23 25.50 -68.05
C PRO A 72 51.50 26.37 -68.16
N PRO A 73 51.57 27.55 -67.52
CA PRO A 73 52.67 28.51 -67.72
C PRO A 73 54.09 27.99 -67.44
N TRP A 74 54.23 26.84 -66.76
CA TRP A 74 55.52 26.23 -66.44
C TRP A 74 56.11 25.38 -67.58
N ALA A 75 55.39 25.18 -68.68
CA ALA A 75 55.78 24.28 -69.77
C ALA A 75 56.28 25.00 -71.06
N GLU A 76 56.55 26.31 -71.04
CA GLU A 76 57.15 27.03 -72.18
C GLU A 76 58.69 26.94 -72.26
N ASP A 77 59.39 26.57 -71.18
CA ASP A 77 60.86 26.68 -71.09
C ASP A 77 61.65 25.35 -71.15
N ASP A 78 61.01 24.19 -71.38
CA ASP A 78 61.70 22.89 -71.51
C ASP A 78 61.46 22.24 -72.90
N PRO A 79 62.47 22.18 -73.79
CA PRO A 79 62.35 21.56 -75.11
C PRO A 79 62.18 20.03 -75.08
N SER A 80 62.26 19.38 -73.91
CA SER A 80 62.01 17.94 -73.71
C SER A 80 60.62 17.61 -73.17
N ALA A 81 59.78 18.62 -72.89
CA ALA A 81 58.38 18.45 -72.50
C ALA A 81 57.48 18.20 -73.74
N SER A 82 57.68 17.07 -74.42
CA SER A 82 56.67 16.48 -75.29
C SER A 82 55.59 15.79 -74.43
N ASN A 83 54.82 16.58 -73.65
CA ASN A 83 53.77 16.07 -72.78
C ASN A 83 52.41 16.17 -73.47
N HIS A 84 51.99 15.06 -74.04
CA HIS A 84 50.67 14.84 -74.61
C HIS A 84 49.73 14.35 -73.50
N LEU A 85 48.50 14.87 -73.44
CA LEU A 85 47.41 14.21 -72.72
C LEU A 85 47.06 12.92 -73.50
N GLU A 86 47.25 11.75 -72.89
CA GLU A 86 47.24 10.47 -73.61
C GLU A 86 46.02 9.60 -73.31
N TRP A 87 45.33 9.78 -72.18
CA TRP A 87 44.07 9.09 -71.91
C TRP A 87 43.06 9.91 -71.09
N LEU A 88 41.79 9.55 -71.24
CA LEU A 88 40.61 10.09 -70.56
C LEU A 88 39.68 8.94 -70.21
N THR A 89 39.25 8.84 -68.95
CA THR A 89 38.20 7.90 -68.53
C THR A 89 37.03 8.67 -67.93
N ILE A 90 35.81 8.33 -68.36
CA ILE A 90 34.57 8.82 -67.75
C ILE A 90 33.82 7.63 -67.17
N ASN A 91 33.58 7.67 -65.85
CA ASN A 91 32.80 6.68 -65.12
C ASN A 91 31.46 7.28 -64.70
N VAL A 92 30.37 6.61 -65.01
CA VAL A 92 29.02 7.05 -64.59
C VAL A 92 28.38 5.98 -63.73
N GLY A 93 27.97 6.34 -62.51
CA GLY A 93 27.26 5.47 -61.57
C GLY A 93 25.96 6.09 -61.04
N SER A 94 24.99 5.24 -60.69
CA SER A 94 23.71 5.66 -60.07
C SER A 94 23.49 4.98 -58.71
N TYR A 95 23.00 5.78 -57.76
CA TYR A 95 22.75 5.36 -56.38
C TYR A 95 21.37 5.82 -55.92
N ILE A 96 20.69 5.03 -55.08
CA ILE A 96 19.41 5.36 -54.45
C ILE A 96 19.61 5.48 -52.94
N TRP A 97 19.00 6.48 -52.32
CA TRP A 97 18.99 6.62 -50.86
C TRP A 97 18.00 5.66 -50.22
N ASN A 98 18.48 4.76 -49.34
CA ASN A 98 17.64 3.91 -48.51
C ASN A 98 17.42 4.56 -47.13
N PRO A 99 16.19 4.99 -46.79
CA PRO A 99 15.90 5.66 -45.53
C PRO A 99 16.02 4.73 -44.31
N ASP A 100 15.72 3.43 -44.46
CA ASP A 100 15.73 2.47 -43.35
C ASP A 100 17.16 2.18 -42.85
N THR A 101 18.12 2.14 -43.78
CA THR A 101 19.54 1.93 -43.46
C THR A 101 20.33 3.24 -43.37
N SER A 102 19.70 4.38 -43.69
CA SER A 102 20.36 5.69 -43.80
C SER A 102 21.63 5.67 -44.66
N ASN A 103 21.60 4.97 -45.80
CA ASN A 103 22.77 4.80 -46.66
C ASN A 103 22.42 4.82 -48.16
N TRP A 104 23.40 5.12 -49.01
CA TRP A 104 23.27 5.05 -50.46
C TRP A 104 23.52 3.62 -50.95
N GLU A 105 22.57 3.09 -51.72
CA GLU A 105 22.64 1.76 -52.32
C GLU A 105 22.85 1.86 -53.84
N TYR A 106 23.63 0.95 -54.39
CA TYR A 106 24.01 0.95 -55.80
C TYR A 106 22.85 0.48 -56.68
N ALA A 107 22.42 1.30 -57.64
CA ALA A 107 21.18 1.07 -58.38
C ALA A 107 21.37 0.41 -59.77
N SER A 108 22.53 0.58 -60.43
CA SER A 108 22.85 -0.11 -61.69
C SER A 108 24.36 -0.10 -62.03
N ALA A 109 24.83 -1.09 -62.79
CA ALA A 109 26.23 -1.25 -63.20
C ALA A 109 26.74 -0.09 -64.07
N GLY A 110 27.85 0.52 -63.66
CA GLY A 110 28.40 1.73 -64.26
C GLY A 110 28.93 1.51 -65.68
N TYR A 111 28.78 2.53 -66.52
CA TYR A 111 29.43 2.57 -67.82
C TYR A 111 30.78 3.28 -67.67
N ASN A 112 31.86 2.60 -68.05
CA ASN A 112 33.19 3.17 -68.12
C ASN A 112 33.54 3.41 -69.59
N PHE A 113 33.80 4.66 -69.95
CA PHE A 113 34.27 5.03 -71.27
C PHE A 113 35.72 5.51 -71.18
N GLY A 114 36.64 4.74 -71.77
CA GLY A 114 38.05 5.12 -71.90
C GLY A 114 38.37 5.57 -73.32
N LEU A 115 39.03 6.72 -73.46
CA LEU A 115 39.57 7.24 -74.71
C LEU A 115 41.08 7.43 -74.55
N THR A 116 41.87 6.91 -75.48
CA THR A 116 43.34 7.03 -75.52
C THR A 116 43.79 7.67 -76.83
N TRP A 117 44.78 8.55 -76.77
CA TRP A 117 45.29 9.34 -77.90
C TRP A 117 46.81 9.14 -78.04
N GLU A 118 47.30 8.99 -79.27
CA GLU A 118 48.74 8.87 -79.57
C GLU A 118 49.41 10.22 -79.91
N SER A 119 48.66 11.33 -79.96
CA SER A 119 49.17 12.70 -80.15
C SER A 119 48.15 13.75 -79.65
N LYS A 120 48.48 15.06 -79.66
CA LYS A 120 47.68 16.16 -79.05
C LYS A 120 46.15 15.98 -79.30
N PRO A 121 45.30 15.97 -78.25
CA PRO A 121 43.86 15.78 -78.43
C PRO A 121 43.23 16.93 -79.25
N PRO A 122 42.32 16.64 -80.18
CA PRO A 122 41.52 17.66 -80.85
C PRO A 122 40.55 18.33 -79.85
N GLN A 123 40.25 19.63 -80.02
CA GLN A 123 39.12 20.28 -79.33
C GLN A 123 37.84 19.50 -79.67
N GLN A 124 37.30 18.77 -78.70
CA GLN A 124 36.08 17.98 -78.89
C GLN A 124 35.14 18.21 -77.73
N GLN A 125 33.92 18.60 -78.08
CA GLN A 125 32.75 18.46 -77.23
C GLN A 125 32.04 17.18 -77.67
N ALA A 126 31.86 16.23 -76.76
CA ALA A 126 31.15 15.00 -77.02
C ALA A 126 30.02 14.84 -76.02
N VAL A 127 28.91 14.29 -76.49
CA VAL A 127 27.68 14.11 -75.73
C VAL A 127 27.34 12.63 -75.77
N ILE A 128 27.31 11.98 -74.61
CA ILE A 128 26.98 10.55 -74.52
C ILE A 128 25.54 10.40 -74.01
N PRO A 129 24.58 9.99 -74.86
CA PRO A 129 23.25 9.67 -74.40
C PRO A 129 23.26 8.30 -73.69
N GLY A 130 22.72 8.24 -72.48
CA GLY A 130 22.55 7.01 -71.70
C GLY A 130 21.09 6.75 -71.34
N ARG A 131 20.76 5.46 -71.10
CA ARG A 131 19.44 5.01 -70.60
C ARG A 131 19.62 4.09 -69.40
N ILE A 132 18.88 4.34 -68.32
CA ILE A 132 18.92 3.53 -67.09
C ILE A 132 17.63 2.76 -66.88
N ILE A 133 17.78 1.56 -66.31
CA ILE A 133 16.72 0.70 -65.79
C ILE A 133 17.02 0.54 -64.30
N LEU A 134 16.15 1.03 -63.43
CA LEU A 134 16.24 0.79 -61.98
C LEU A 134 15.63 -0.57 -61.65
N SER A 135 16.26 -1.28 -60.71
CA SER A 135 15.68 -2.49 -60.12
C SER A 135 14.71 -2.11 -58.99
N PRO A 136 13.70 -2.95 -58.66
CA PRO A 136 12.84 -2.72 -57.50
C PRO A 136 13.68 -2.67 -56.22
N VAL A 137 13.43 -1.67 -55.37
CA VAL A 137 14.08 -1.59 -54.04
C VAL A 137 13.34 -2.52 -53.09
N PRO A 138 13.98 -3.55 -52.51
CA PRO A 138 13.34 -4.41 -51.54
C PRO A 138 12.88 -3.60 -50.31
N ARG A 139 11.71 -3.94 -49.74
CA ARG A 139 11.15 -3.45 -48.45
C ARG A 139 10.42 -2.09 -48.42
N LEU A 140 10.38 -1.34 -49.51
CA LEU A 140 9.54 -0.13 -49.57
C LEU A 140 8.10 -0.51 -49.95
N ASN A 141 7.25 -0.74 -48.94
CA ASN A 141 5.84 -1.14 -49.13
C ASN A 141 4.86 0.03 -49.24
N GLU A 142 5.33 1.25 -48.97
CA GLU A 142 4.55 2.49 -49.01
C GLU A 142 5.17 3.47 -50.01
N SER A 143 4.36 4.41 -50.49
CA SER A 143 4.87 5.46 -51.36
C SER A 143 5.79 6.40 -50.58
N CYS A 144 7.01 6.61 -51.05
CA CYS A 144 7.99 7.45 -50.38
C CYS A 144 8.81 8.27 -51.38
N ASP A 145 9.32 9.41 -50.96
CA ASP A 145 10.25 10.17 -51.80
C ASP A 145 11.64 9.51 -51.76
N VAL A 146 12.11 9.09 -52.92
CA VAL A 146 13.44 8.53 -53.14
C VAL A 146 14.30 9.54 -53.87
N THR A 147 15.52 9.76 -53.38
CA THR A 147 16.51 10.58 -54.09
C THR A 147 17.44 9.66 -54.85
N ILE A 148 17.60 9.91 -56.14
CA ILE A 148 18.56 9.23 -56.99
C ILE A 148 19.74 10.18 -57.20
N ARG A 149 20.95 9.68 -56.92
CA ARG A 149 22.20 10.38 -57.12
C ARG A 149 22.92 9.81 -58.32
N PHE A 150 23.37 10.71 -59.18
CA PHE A 150 24.21 10.43 -60.32
C PHE A 150 25.57 11.02 -60.06
N VAL A 151 26.61 10.23 -60.32
CA VAL A 151 27.99 10.67 -60.20
C VAL A 151 28.65 10.37 -61.53
N ALA A 152 29.10 11.41 -62.23
CA ALA A 152 30.01 11.27 -63.35
C ALA A 152 31.38 11.76 -62.91
N THR A 153 32.40 10.93 -63.10
CA THR A 153 33.78 11.25 -62.74
C THR A 153 34.63 11.17 -64.00
N MET A 154 35.36 12.25 -64.28
CA MET A 154 36.33 12.37 -65.34
C MET A 154 37.74 12.31 -64.77
N GLU A 155 38.59 11.46 -65.33
CA GLU A 155 40.00 11.33 -64.94
C GLU A 155 40.90 11.34 -66.18
N CYS A 156 42.02 12.05 -66.13
CA CYS A 156 43.02 12.06 -67.19
C CYS A 156 44.46 11.96 -66.67
N GLY A 157 45.35 11.42 -67.51
CA GLY A 157 46.74 11.19 -67.15
C GLY A 157 47.67 10.86 -68.32
N ASP A 158 48.88 10.41 -67.98
CA ASP A 158 49.95 10.00 -68.90
C ASP A 158 50.14 8.48 -68.95
N SER A 159 50.94 7.99 -69.90
CA SER A 159 51.33 6.59 -70.06
C SER A 159 52.20 6.01 -68.93
N TYR A 160 52.69 6.84 -68.01
CA TYR A 160 53.45 6.41 -66.83
C TYR A 160 52.56 6.17 -65.60
N GLY A 161 51.23 6.38 -65.73
CA GLY A 161 50.25 6.10 -64.68
C GLY A 161 50.11 7.23 -63.66
N SER A 162 50.58 8.43 -63.98
CA SER A 162 50.36 9.62 -63.15
C SER A 162 48.98 10.19 -63.48
N ASN A 163 48.16 10.52 -62.46
CA ASN A 163 46.87 11.21 -62.62
C ASN A 163 47.09 12.72 -62.51
N TRP A 164 46.76 13.47 -63.56
CA TRP A 164 47.10 14.90 -63.65
C TRP A 164 45.90 15.78 -63.29
N HIS A 165 44.68 15.27 -63.48
CA HIS A 165 43.45 15.97 -63.13
C HIS A 165 42.28 14.98 -62.97
N SER A 166 41.41 15.24 -62.00
CA SER A 166 40.13 14.53 -61.83
C SER A 166 39.07 15.54 -61.46
N GLU A 167 37.93 15.45 -62.15
CA GLU A 167 36.73 16.21 -61.84
C GLU A 167 35.55 15.28 -61.71
N SER A 168 34.59 15.64 -60.88
CA SER A 168 33.34 14.90 -60.75
C SER A 168 32.19 15.87 -60.66
N GLU A 169 31.08 15.50 -61.29
CA GLU A 169 29.83 16.20 -61.13
C GLU A 169 28.79 15.23 -60.56
N ILE A 170 27.99 15.76 -59.64
CA ILE A 170 26.94 15.03 -58.97
C ILE A 170 25.62 15.73 -59.24
N ILE A 171 24.65 14.98 -59.73
CA ILE A 171 23.26 15.46 -59.84
C ILE A 171 22.36 14.54 -59.02
N GLU A 172 21.53 15.17 -58.19
CA GLU A 172 20.52 14.50 -57.41
C GLU A 172 19.13 14.93 -57.86
N ARG A 173 18.23 13.96 -57.98
CA ARG A 173 16.81 14.20 -58.25
C ARG A 173 15.97 13.33 -57.33
N SER A 174 14.98 13.95 -56.71
CA SER A 174 14.02 13.27 -55.85
C SER A 174 12.75 12.95 -56.64
N TYR A 175 12.24 11.75 -56.44
CA TYR A 175 11.06 11.20 -57.08
C TYR A 175 10.19 10.53 -56.03
N THR A 176 8.87 10.60 -56.17
CA THR A 176 7.97 9.78 -55.35
C THR A 176 7.94 8.36 -55.92
N TYR A 177 8.48 7.40 -55.19
CA TYR A 177 8.35 5.97 -55.45
C TYR A 177 6.93 5.51 -55.10
N VAL A 178 6.30 4.76 -56.00
CA VAL A 178 5.03 4.06 -55.74
C VAL A 178 5.28 2.57 -55.92
N PRO A 179 5.06 1.74 -54.88
CA PRO A 179 5.30 0.30 -54.97
C PRO A 179 4.34 -0.35 -55.98
N PRO A 180 4.79 -1.39 -56.71
CA PRO A 180 3.96 -2.06 -57.72
C PRO A 180 2.75 -2.77 -57.11
N ILE A 181 2.91 -3.23 -55.87
CA ILE A 181 1.88 -3.89 -55.07
C ILE A 181 1.94 -3.38 -53.63
N THR A 182 0.78 -3.26 -52.99
CA THR A 182 0.68 -2.97 -51.56
C THR A 182 0.04 -4.19 -50.89
N PRO A 183 0.82 -5.03 -50.19
CA PRO A 183 0.27 -6.16 -49.46
C PRO A 183 -0.44 -5.68 -48.19
N SER A 184 -1.53 -6.35 -47.84
CA SER A 184 -2.19 -6.26 -46.54
C SER A 184 -2.78 -7.62 -46.18
N PHE A 185 -3.05 -7.87 -44.91
CA PHE A 185 -3.77 -9.08 -44.52
C PHE A 185 -4.55 -8.93 -43.22
N THR A 186 -5.53 -9.81 -43.06
CA THR A 186 -6.32 -9.97 -41.83
C THR A 186 -5.98 -11.28 -41.14
N ILE A 187 -6.06 -11.28 -39.82
CA ILE A 187 -5.88 -12.44 -38.97
C ILE A 187 -7.23 -12.72 -38.30
N THR A 188 -7.65 -13.97 -38.24
CA THR A 188 -8.88 -14.38 -37.55
C THR A 188 -8.60 -15.62 -36.70
N PRO A 189 -9.00 -15.64 -35.42
CA PRO A 189 -9.62 -14.55 -34.65
C PRO A 189 -8.66 -13.37 -34.38
N GLU A 190 -9.22 -12.18 -34.06
CA GLU A 190 -8.44 -10.96 -33.78
C GLU A 190 -7.64 -11.05 -32.47
N ASN A 191 -8.13 -11.84 -31.50
CA ASN A 191 -7.45 -12.13 -30.23
C ASN A 191 -7.41 -13.67 -30.03
N PRO A 192 -6.48 -14.38 -30.69
CA PRO A 192 -6.40 -15.83 -30.59
C PRO A 192 -5.97 -16.29 -29.21
N LYS A 193 -6.58 -17.38 -28.75
CA LYS A 193 -6.17 -18.11 -27.56
C LYS A 193 -5.44 -19.40 -27.97
N GLU A 194 -4.67 -19.92 -27.03
CA GLU A 194 -4.05 -21.24 -27.17
C GLU A 194 -5.11 -22.31 -27.51
N GLY A 195 -5.00 -22.93 -28.69
CA GLY A 195 -6.00 -23.88 -29.21
C GLY A 195 -6.76 -23.39 -30.46
N ASP A 196 -6.74 -22.09 -30.75
CA ASP A 196 -7.43 -21.54 -31.91
C ASP A 196 -6.66 -21.79 -33.22
N THR A 197 -7.38 -22.18 -34.29
CA THR A 197 -6.83 -22.19 -35.66
C THR A 197 -6.75 -20.75 -36.18
N ILE A 198 -5.54 -20.25 -36.40
CA ILE A 198 -5.29 -18.89 -36.87
C ILE A 198 -5.35 -18.87 -38.40
N LYS A 199 -6.25 -18.05 -38.97
CA LYS A 199 -6.40 -17.89 -40.42
C LYS A 199 -5.90 -16.52 -40.85
N CYS A 200 -4.96 -16.52 -41.80
CA CYS A 200 -4.41 -15.32 -42.40
C CYS A 200 -4.90 -15.20 -43.85
N ASN A 201 -5.51 -14.06 -44.21
CA ASN A 201 -6.02 -13.82 -45.56
C ASN A 201 -5.39 -12.56 -46.14
N SER A 202 -4.67 -12.71 -47.26
CA SER A 202 -4.04 -11.58 -47.95
C SER A 202 -5.06 -10.78 -48.76
N THR A 203 -4.82 -9.47 -48.80
CA THR A 203 -5.49 -8.51 -49.67
C THR A 203 -4.39 -7.67 -50.31
N VAL A 204 -4.09 -7.91 -51.58
CA VAL A 204 -3.02 -7.20 -52.31
C VAL A 204 -3.64 -6.24 -53.30
N ILE A 205 -3.29 -4.96 -53.18
CA ILE A 205 -3.69 -3.92 -54.13
C ILE A 205 -2.59 -3.77 -55.17
N LYS A 206 -2.96 -3.82 -56.45
CA LYS A 206 -2.04 -3.59 -57.58
C LYS A 206 -2.08 -2.12 -57.97
N ALA A 207 -0.92 -1.52 -58.20
CA ALA A 207 -0.84 -0.13 -58.69
C ALA A 207 -1.35 0.00 -60.15
N SER A 208 -1.35 -1.08 -60.92
CA SER A 208 -1.85 -1.14 -62.29
C SER A 208 -2.47 -2.51 -62.60
N PRO A 209 -3.52 -2.59 -63.43
CA PRO A 209 -4.13 -3.85 -63.85
C PRO A 209 -3.19 -4.77 -64.63
N GLU A 210 -2.14 -4.23 -65.24
CA GLU A 210 -1.15 -4.99 -66.04
C GLU A 210 -0.15 -5.79 -65.17
N ILE A 211 -0.16 -5.59 -63.84
CA ILE A 211 0.72 -6.29 -62.91
C ILE A 211 0.16 -7.69 -62.62
N GLU A 212 0.95 -8.72 -62.87
CA GLU A 212 0.62 -10.11 -62.56
C GLU A 212 1.33 -10.52 -61.27
N ILE A 213 0.58 -11.01 -60.28
CA ILE A 213 1.17 -11.57 -59.06
C ILE A 213 1.61 -12.99 -59.39
N THR A 214 2.88 -13.31 -59.12
CA THR A 214 3.50 -14.57 -59.49
C THR A 214 3.63 -15.54 -58.33
N ASN A 215 3.75 -15.03 -57.09
CA ASN A 215 3.92 -15.87 -55.92
C ASN A 215 3.48 -15.16 -54.62
N TYR A 216 3.05 -15.95 -53.65
CA TYR A 216 2.82 -15.56 -52.25
C TYR A 216 3.62 -16.49 -51.35
N ARG A 217 4.10 -15.99 -50.21
CA ARG A 217 4.69 -16.80 -49.14
C ARG A 217 4.28 -16.26 -47.77
N TRP A 218 3.91 -17.17 -46.88
CA TRP A 218 3.54 -16.88 -45.50
C TRP A 218 4.55 -17.50 -44.55
N GLU A 219 5.01 -16.73 -43.58
CA GLU A 219 5.94 -17.17 -42.55
C GLU A 219 5.47 -16.74 -41.16
N VAL A 220 5.81 -17.55 -40.15
CA VAL A 220 5.64 -17.20 -38.73
C VAL A 220 6.99 -17.27 -38.05
N TYR A 221 7.31 -16.22 -37.30
CA TYR A 221 8.53 -16.08 -36.52
C TYR A 221 8.24 -16.03 -35.01
N ASP A 222 9.05 -16.75 -34.23
CA ASP A 222 9.08 -16.69 -32.77
C ASP A 222 10.27 -15.81 -32.31
N PRO A 223 10.02 -14.66 -31.67
CA PRO A 223 11.05 -13.72 -31.23
C PRO A 223 11.88 -14.20 -30.04
N LEU A 224 11.48 -15.25 -29.30
CA LEU A 224 12.25 -15.74 -28.14
C LEU A 224 13.38 -16.70 -28.52
N ASP A 225 13.22 -17.50 -29.57
CA ASP A 225 14.19 -18.54 -29.98
C ASP A 225 15.00 -18.18 -31.25
N GLY A 226 14.78 -16.99 -31.81
CA GLY A 226 15.67 -16.31 -32.76
C GLY A 226 15.87 -16.98 -34.13
N SER A 227 15.42 -18.23 -34.32
CA SER A 227 15.87 -19.13 -35.40
C SER A 227 14.75 -19.91 -36.09
N TRP A 228 13.50 -19.81 -35.60
CA TRP A 228 12.37 -20.57 -36.13
C TRP A 228 11.56 -19.76 -37.14
N VAL A 229 11.53 -20.25 -38.38
CA VAL A 229 10.66 -19.76 -39.45
C VAL A 229 9.85 -20.93 -39.98
N ASN A 230 8.55 -20.94 -39.71
CA ASN A 230 7.64 -21.92 -40.33
C ASN A 230 6.98 -21.30 -41.56
N VAL A 231 7.21 -21.91 -42.73
CA VAL A 231 6.50 -21.53 -43.96
C VAL A 231 5.11 -22.14 -43.93
N LEU A 232 4.08 -21.29 -43.73
CA LEU A 232 2.68 -21.73 -43.65
C LEU A 232 2.09 -22.06 -45.02
N GLY A 233 2.64 -21.47 -46.09
CA GLY A 233 2.22 -21.74 -47.47
C GLY A 233 2.99 -20.89 -48.47
N GLU A 234 3.29 -21.47 -49.64
CA GLU A 234 3.96 -20.79 -50.75
C GLU A 234 3.33 -21.20 -52.09
N GLY A 235 3.15 -20.23 -53.00
CA GLY A 235 2.65 -20.46 -54.35
C GLY A 235 1.79 -19.31 -54.89
N ALA A 236 1.56 -19.30 -56.20
CA ALA A 236 0.72 -18.30 -56.88
C ALA A 236 -0.73 -18.21 -56.34
N ASN A 237 -1.23 -19.30 -55.75
CA ASN A 237 -2.57 -19.41 -55.19
C ASN A 237 -2.59 -19.33 -53.65
N ALA A 238 -1.45 -19.10 -52.98
CA ALA A 238 -1.36 -19.03 -51.52
C ALA A 238 -1.85 -17.67 -50.98
N THR A 239 -3.04 -17.24 -51.40
CA THR A 239 -3.66 -15.98 -50.98
C THR A 239 -4.11 -16.02 -49.51
N SER A 240 -4.13 -17.19 -48.89
CA SER A 240 -4.43 -17.40 -47.47
C SER A 240 -3.56 -18.50 -46.89
N ALA A 241 -3.34 -18.47 -45.58
CA ALA A 241 -2.67 -19.52 -44.81
C ALA A 241 -3.45 -19.83 -43.53
N GLU A 242 -3.43 -21.09 -43.12
CA GLU A 242 -3.97 -21.53 -41.84
C GLU A 242 -2.82 -22.07 -40.99
N TRP A 243 -2.77 -21.66 -39.73
CA TRP A 243 -1.76 -22.08 -38.78
C TRP A 243 -2.46 -22.56 -37.52
N GLU A 244 -2.23 -23.83 -37.19
CA GLU A 244 -2.62 -24.41 -35.92
C GLU A 244 -1.36 -24.49 -35.06
N PRO A 245 -1.24 -23.67 -34.01
CA PRO A 245 -0.12 -23.74 -33.08
C PRO A 245 -0.25 -24.99 -32.17
N HIS A 246 -0.28 -26.19 -32.76
CA HIS A 246 -0.41 -27.46 -32.04
C HIS A 246 0.20 -28.60 -32.85
N ALA A 247 1.37 -29.10 -32.44
CA ALA A 247 1.66 -30.52 -32.64
C ALA A 247 2.75 -31.09 -31.73
N TYR A 248 3.84 -30.39 -31.38
CA TYR A 248 4.98 -31.11 -30.77
C TYR A 248 5.81 -30.48 -29.63
N TRP A 249 5.72 -29.21 -29.18
CA TRP A 249 6.38 -28.77 -27.91
C TRP A 249 6.02 -27.32 -27.46
N PRO A 250 5.87 -27.00 -26.15
CA PRO A 250 5.54 -25.66 -25.61
C PRO A 250 6.74 -24.67 -25.50
N PRO A 251 6.51 -23.34 -25.32
CA PRO A 251 5.22 -22.66 -25.07
C PRO A 251 4.53 -22.07 -26.32
N PHE A 252 3.19 -22.17 -26.38
CA PHE A 252 2.35 -21.69 -27.49
C PHE A 252 1.66 -20.34 -27.23
N ALA A 253 1.61 -19.92 -25.96
CA ALA A 253 1.19 -18.58 -25.58
C ALA A 253 2.41 -17.65 -25.60
N GLY A 254 2.31 -16.54 -26.32
CA GLY A 254 3.45 -15.68 -26.59
C GLY A 254 3.21 -14.69 -27.73
N ARG A 255 4.24 -13.91 -28.04
CA ARG A 255 4.23 -12.99 -29.19
C ARG A 255 4.89 -13.65 -30.37
N TYR A 256 4.23 -13.58 -31.52
CA TYR A 256 4.71 -14.08 -32.81
C TYR A 256 4.68 -12.95 -33.82
N ASN A 257 5.45 -13.07 -34.89
CA ASN A 257 5.35 -12.16 -36.03
C ASN A 257 4.95 -12.96 -37.28
N ILE A 258 3.85 -12.55 -37.93
CA ILE A 258 3.38 -13.14 -39.18
C ILE A 258 3.88 -12.27 -40.33
N THR A 259 4.59 -12.90 -41.27
CA THR A 259 5.16 -12.25 -42.44
C THR A 259 4.46 -12.73 -43.72
N LEU A 260 4.02 -11.78 -44.55
CA LEU A 260 3.49 -12.01 -45.89
C LEU A 260 4.46 -11.46 -46.92
N MET A 261 4.96 -12.30 -47.82
CA MET A 261 5.82 -11.92 -48.94
C MET A 261 5.09 -12.14 -50.26
N VAL A 262 5.16 -11.17 -51.18
CA VAL A 262 4.46 -11.22 -52.47
C VAL A 262 5.41 -10.86 -53.60
N ALA A 263 5.42 -11.67 -54.66
CA ALA A 263 6.19 -11.44 -55.88
C ALA A 263 5.26 -11.10 -57.05
N CYS A 264 5.68 -10.18 -57.91
CA CYS A 264 4.93 -9.78 -59.10
C CYS A 264 5.83 -9.61 -60.33
N LYS A 265 5.23 -9.63 -61.52
CA LYS A 265 5.85 -9.34 -62.82
C LYS A 265 4.93 -8.45 -63.66
N TRP A 266 5.47 -7.85 -64.72
CA TRP A 266 4.73 -6.99 -65.66
C TRP A 266 4.78 -7.59 -67.08
N GLU A 267 3.70 -7.49 -67.88
CA GLU A 267 3.55 -8.21 -69.15
C GLU A 267 4.66 -7.97 -70.20
N ASN A 268 5.45 -6.89 -70.10
CA ASN A 268 6.43 -6.49 -71.12
C ASN A 268 7.90 -6.44 -70.64
N VAL A 269 8.25 -7.06 -69.52
CA VAL A 269 9.64 -7.13 -69.03
C VAL A 269 10.16 -8.56 -69.11
N SER A 270 11.00 -8.84 -70.10
CA SER A 270 11.43 -10.20 -70.44
C SER A 270 12.74 -10.65 -69.78
N TYR A 271 13.32 -9.89 -68.84
CA TYR A 271 14.56 -10.29 -68.16
C TYR A 271 14.58 -9.76 -66.71
N ILE A 272 13.97 -10.51 -65.80
CA ILE A 272 14.42 -10.59 -64.41
C ILE A 272 14.65 -12.09 -64.19
N SER A 273 15.89 -12.52 -64.38
CA SER A 273 16.31 -13.87 -64.02
C SER A 273 16.46 -13.94 -62.50
N ASP A 274 15.93 -15.02 -61.96
CA ASP A 274 15.99 -15.50 -60.58
C ASP A 274 14.91 -15.00 -59.62
N ASN A 275 14.22 -15.98 -59.04
CA ASN A 275 13.23 -15.93 -57.97
C ASN A 275 13.79 -15.38 -56.63
N SER A 276 14.79 -14.50 -56.66
CA SER A 276 15.60 -14.13 -55.49
C SER A 276 15.15 -12.85 -54.79
N TYR A 277 14.16 -12.11 -55.31
CA TYR A 277 13.70 -10.87 -54.69
C TYR A 277 12.16 -10.81 -54.61
N TRP A 278 11.65 -10.71 -53.38
CA TRP A 278 10.23 -10.45 -53.11
C TRP A 278 9.89 -8.99 -53.43
N SER A 279 8.77 -8.76 -54.14
CA SER A 279 8.37 -7.43 -54.57
C SER A 279 7.80 -6.58 -53.42
N ALA A 280 7.25 -7.22 -52.38
CA ALA A 280 6.80 -6.58 -51.14
C ALA A 280 6.77 -7.59 -49.98
N THR A 281 7.00 -7.11 -48.76
CA THR A 281 7.00 -7.93 -47.53
C THR A 281 6.30 -7.18 -46.39
N LEU A 282 5.23 -7.71 -45.81
CA LEU A 282 4.52 -7.11 -44.67
C LEU A 282 4.59 -8.01 -43.44
N GLU A 283 4.91 -7.42 -42.30
CA GLU A 283 4.99 -8.08 -40.99
C GLU A 283 3.88 -7.55 -40.07
N LYS A 284 3.28 -8.43 -39.26
CA LYS A 284 2.37 -8.05 -38.17
C LYS A 284 2.64 -8.87 -36.93
N ASP A 285 2.71 -8.18 -35.79
CA ASP A 285 2.78 -8.83 -34.48
C ASP A 285 1.42 -9.48 -34.13
N LEU A 286 1.50 -10.65 -33.52
CA LEU A 286 0.37 -11.43 -33.03
C LEU A 286 0.65 -11.90 -31.60
N GLU A 287 -0.24 -11.62 -30.65
CA GLU A 287 -0.15 -12.13 -29.29
C GLU A 287 -1.19 -13.24 -29.09
N ILE A 288 -0.73 -14.43 -28.72
CA ILE A 288 -1.58 -15.58 -28.39
C ILE A 288 -1.70 -15.67 -26.88
N LEU A 289 -2.93 -15.59 -26.35
CA LEU A 289 -3.19 -15.64 -24.92
C LEU A 289 -3.31 -17.09 -24.43
N PRO A 290 -2.80 -17.43 -23.22
CA PRO A 290 -2.97 -18.75 -22.63
C PRO A 290 -4.43 -19.00 -22.27
N ASN A 291 -4.85 -20.26 -22.32
CA ASN A 291 -6.22 -20.67 -22.01
C ASN A 291 -6.34 -21.08 -20.52
N ALA A 292 -6.25 -20.12 -19.59
CA ALA A 292 -6.42 -20.37 -18.16
C ALA A 292 -7.39 -19.36 -17.51
N GLU A 293 -8.35 -19.85 -16.72
CA GLU A 293 -9.14 -19.04 -15.77
C GLU A 293 -8.20 -18.50 -14.66
N PRO A 294 -8.44 -17.30 -14.11
CA PRO A 294 -7.58 -16.73 -13.08
C PRO A 294 -7.59 -17.58 -11.80
N VAL A 295 -6.40 -17.90 -11.28
CA VAL A 295 -6.24 -18.48 -9.95
C VAL A 295 -6.42 -17.37 -8.92
N ASN A 296 -7.28 -17.59 -7.93
CA ASN A 296 -7.50 -16.68 -6.81
C ASN A 296 -7.08 -17.35 -5.49
N ALA A 297 -5.90 -16.97 -4.99
CA ALA A 297 -5.38 -17.39 -3.70
C ALA A 297 -6.29 -16.87 -2.58
N SER A 298 -6.74 -17.77 -1.71
CA SER A 298 -7.49 -17.39 -0.51
C SER A 298 -7.36 -18.46 0.56
N PHE A 299 -7.40 -18.06 1.82
CA PHE A 299 -7.40 -18.99 2.93
C PHE A 299 -8.16 -18.45 4.14
N THR A 300 -8.44 -19.33 5.10
CA THR A 300 -9.05 -18.99 6.40
C THR A 300 -8.15 -19.41 7.56
N ILE A 301 -8.30 -18.71 8.68
CA ILE A 301 -7.60 -18.98 9.93
C ILE A 301 -8.65 -19.35 10.98
N GLU A 302 -8.51 -20.52 11.60
CA GLU A 302 -9.42 -21.00 12.64
C GLU A 302 -8.64 -21.42 13.91
N PRO A 303 -9.04 -20.97 15.11
CA PRO A 303 -10.11 -19.99 15.38
C PRO A 303 -9.69 -18.55 14.98
N ALA A 304 -10.67 -17.67 14.73
CA ALA A 304 -10.42 -16.28 14.30
C ALA A 304 -9.71 -15.39 15.34
N SER A 305 -9.61 -15.85 16.60
CA SER A 305 -8.88 -15.18 17.68
C SER A 305 -8.19 -16.23 18.56
N PRO A 306 -7.07 -16.82 18.08
CA PRO A 306 -6.41 -17.92 18.75
C PRO A 306 -5.63 -17.47 19.99
N SER A 307 -5.46 -18.39 20.93
CA SER A 307 -4.61 -18.28 22.11
C SER A 307 -3.49 -19.34 22.08
N ILE A 308 -2.51 -19.22 22.97
CA ILE A 308 -1.36 -20.16 23.04
C ILE A 308 -1.75 -21.63 23.29
N ASN A 309 -2.98 -21.89 23.77
CA ASN A 309 -3.49 -23.25 24.01
C ASN A 309 -4.31 -23.81 22.84
N ASP A 310 -4.59 -22.98 21.82
CA ASP A 310 -5.35 -23.39 20.65
C ASP A 310 -4.44 -24.03 19.59
N VAL A 311 -5.03 -24.89 18.77
CA VAL A 311 -4.42 -25.32 17.51
C VAL A 311 -4.94 -24.38 16.43
N VAL A 312 -4.03 -23.67 15.76
CA VAL A 312 -4.35 -22.72 14.69
C VAL A 312 -4.35 -23.46 13.36
N TYR A 313 -5.46 -23.40 12.63
CA TYR A 313 -5.61 -24.03 11.31
C TYR A 313 -5.54 -22.97 10.21
N PHE A 314 -4.67 -23.21 9.24
CA PHE A 314 -4.57 -22.47 7.99
C PHE A 314 -5.21 -23.31 6.89
N ASN A 315 -6.44 -22.96 6.51
CA ASN A 315 -7.21 -23.73 5.55
C ASN A 315 -7.20 -23.02 4.19
N ASP A 316 -6.59 -23.62 3.18
CA ASP A 316 -6.66 -23.15 1.80
C ASP A 316 -8.10 -23.20 1.27
N THR A 317 -8.61 -22.06 0.83
CA THR A 317 -9.94 -21.89 0.23
C THR A 317 -9.87 -21.50 -1.24
N SER A 318 -8.69 -21.50 -1.85
CA SER A 318 -8.44 -21.05 -3.21
C SER A 318 -9.28 -21.81 -4.24
N GLU A 319 -9.68 -21.09 -5.29
CA GLU A 319 -10.33 -21.66 -6.47
C GLU A 319 -9.23 -22.08 -7.46
N SER A 320 -8.67 -23.28 -7.28
CA SER A 320 -7.70 -23.87 -8.20
C SER A 320 -8.37 -24.99 -9.02
N ALA A 321 -8.32 -24.90 -10.35
CA ALA A 321 -8.85 -25.93 -11.25
C ALA A 321 -7.85 -27.09 -11.50
N PHE A 322 -6.61 -27.01 -11.00
CA PHE A 322 -5.54 -27.95 -11.35
C PHE A 322 -4.81 -28.52 -10.11
N PRO A 323 -4.69 -29.86 -9.98
CA PRO A 323 -3.92 -30.52 -8.91
C PRO A 323 -2.41 -30.28 -8.96
N GLU A 324 -1.88 -29.74 -10.06
CA GLU A 324 -0.44 -29.61 -10.34
C GLU A 324 0.15 -28.25 -9.92
N ASN A 325 -0.65 -27.36 -9.33
CA ASN A 325 -0.18 -26.06 -8.85
C ASN A 325 0.67 -26.21 -7.59
N GLU A 326 1.79 -25.48 -7.52
CA GLU A 326 2.69 -25.48 -6.37
C GLU A 326 2.19 -24.47 -5.32
N ILE A 327 1.90 -24.96 -4.11
CA ILE A 327 1.42 -24.13 -3.00
C ILE A 327 2.55 -23.92 -1.99
N ARG A 328 2.82 -22.67 -1.64
CA ARG A 328 3.81 -22.29 -0.63
C ARG A 328 3.17 -21.45 0.48
N TRP A 329 3.50 -21.79 1.72
CA TRP A 329 3.07 -21.07 2.91
C TRP A 329 4.24 -20.39 3.60
N GLU A 330 4.03 -19.16 4.07
CA GLU A 330 5.03 -18.38 4.78
C GLU A 330 4.43 -17.76 6.05
N VAL A 331 5.26 -17.64 7.08
CA VAL A 331 4.96 -16.88 8.31
C VAL A 331 6.05 -15.85 8.52
N ASN A 332 5.66 -14.59 8.64
CA ASN A 332 6.57 -13.45 8.78
C ASN A 332 7.64 -13.37 7.67
N GLY A 333 7.32 -13.91 6.48
CA GLY A 333 8.22 -13.94 5.31
C GLY A 333 9.20 -15.12 5.28
N GLU A 334 9.14 -16.04 6.25
CA GLU A 334 9.90 -17.29 6.23
C GLU A 334 9.00 -18.48 5.85
N PRO A 335 9.51 -19.50 5.12
CA PRO A 335 8.77 -20.71 4.84
C PRO A 335 8.24 -21.34 6.14
N LEU A 336 6.97 -21.74 6.13
CA LEU A 336 6.31 -22.28 7.33
C LEU A 336 7.04 -23.52 7.90
N GLU A 337 7.73 -24.29 7.05
CA GLU A 337 8.52 -25.47 7.43
C GLU A 337 9.80 -25.13 8.21
N ASP A 338 10.33 -23.92 8.03
CA ASP A 338 11.60 -23.45 8.59
C ASP A 338 11.42 -22.47 9.76
N PHE A 339 10.18 -22.10 10.10
CA PHE A 339 9.89 -21.07 11.11
C PHE A 339 10.20 -21.58 12.55
N GLU A 340 11.14 -20.93 13.24
CA GLU A 340 11.71 -21.40 14.52
C GLU A 340 10.71 -21.55 15.68
N ASP A 341 9.58 -20.83 15.66
CA ASP A 341 8.59 -20.77 16.75
C ASP A 341 7.49 -21.87 16.63
N VAL A 342 7.68 -22.82 15.72
CA VAL A 342 6.72 -23.88 15.43
C VAL A 342 7.08 -25.18 16.16
N ASN A 343 6.48 -25.37 17.34
CA ASN A 343 6.70 -26.59 18.12
C ASN A 343 6.09 -27.86 17.47
N SER A 344 5.03 -27.72 16.67
CA SER A 344 4.50 -28.79 15.83
C SER A 344 3.57 -28.25 14.75
N ILE A 345 3.90 -28.54 13.49
CA ILE A 345 3.03 -28.32 12.34
C ILE A 345 2.71 -29.64 11.66
N SER A 346 1.45 -29.83 11.26
CA SER A 346 1.02 -31.00 10.50
C SER A 346 0.29 -30.58 9.24
N TYR A 347 0.64 -31.21 8.13
CA TYR A 347 0.01 -31.02 6.83
C TYR A 347 -1.28 -31.84 6.78
N LYS A 348 -2.39 -31.22 6.34
CA LYS A 348 -3.66 -31.89 6.11
C LYS A 348 -4.10 -31.71 4.66
N TYR A 349 -4.52 -32.82 4.06
CA TYR A 349 -5.31 -32.81 2.84
C TYR A 349 -6.79 -32.95 3.20
N ASP A 350 -7.68 -32.37 2.39
CA ASP A 350 -9.11 -32.73 2.45
C ASP A 350 -9.33 -34.21 2.08
N ASP A 351 -10.53 -34.74 2.37
CA ASP A 351 -10.88 -36.15 2.11
C ASP A 351 -10.77 -36.56 0.62
N ASN A 352 -10.66 -35.58 -0.28
CA ASN A 352 -10.54 -35.77 -1.72
C ASN A 352 -9.12 -35.47 -2.25
N TYR A 353 -8.13 -35.21 -1.38
CA TYR A 353 -6.76 -34.81 -1.72
C TYR A 353 -6.64 -33.53 -2.59
N ASN A 354 -7.65 -32.66 -2.55
CA ASN A 354 -7.75 -31.52 -3.46
C ASN A 354 -7.30 -30.19 -2.85
N LYS A 355 -7.25 -30.08 -1.51
CA LYS A 355 -6.89 -28.83 -0.81
C LYS A 355 -5.92 -29.09 0.33
N ALA A 356 -4.92 -28.21 0.44
CA ALA A 356 -3.79 -28.31 1.35
C ALA A 356 -3.90 -27.30 2.50
N GLY A 357 -3.89 -27.76 3.75
CA GLY A 357 -3.88 -26.88 4.92
C GLY A 357 -2.83 -27.29 5.94
N TRP A 358 -2.50 -26.37 6.84
CA TRP A 358 -1.56 -26.60 7.92
C TRP A 358 -2.21 -26.37 9.27
N SER A 359 -1.83 -27.15 10.28
CA SER A 359 -2.21 -26.91 11.67
C SER A 359 -0.98 -26.61 12.52
N TRP A 360 -1.00 -25.54 13.29
CA TRP A 360 0.07 -25.14 14.21
C TRP A 360 -0.39 -25.30 15.66
N SER A 361 0.27 -26.17 16.42
CA SER A 361 -0.09 -26.41 17.83
C SER A 361 0.91 -25.76 18.77
N ASN A 362 0.41 -25.24 19.90
CA ASN A 362 1.17 -24.53 20.94
C ASN A 362 1.97 -23.34 20.39
N PRO A 363 1.31 -22.37 19.72
CA PRO A 363 1.99 -21.19 19.24
C PRO A 363 2.40 -20.26 20.39
N SER A 364 3.50 -19.54 20.22
CA SER A 364 3.88 -18.47 21.14
C SER A 364 2.96 -17.25 20.99
N ALA A 365 2.90 -16.41 22.02
CA ALA A 365 2.11 -15.19 21.96
C ALA A 365 2.82 -14.11 21.12
N GLY A 366 2.06 -13.44 20.26
CA GLY A 366 2.61 -12.45 19.34
C GLY A 366 1.71 -12.16 18.15
N THR A 367 2.17 -11.26 17.28
CA THR A 367 1.51 -10.95 16.02
C THR A 367 2.24 -11.66 14.89
N TYR A 368 1.48 -12.34 14.03
CA TYR A 368 2.02 -13.13 12.93
C TYR A 368 1.35 -12.69 11.61
N ASN A 369 2.14 -12.57 10.55
CA ASN A 369 1.66 -12.40 9.18
C ASN A 369 1.81 -13.72 8.43
N VAL A 370 0.73 -14.27 7.89
CA VAL A 370 0.74 -15.50 7.10
C VAL A 370 0.46 -15.17 5.66
N SER A 371 1.29 -15.70 4.76
CA SER A 371 1.12 -15.56 3.32
C SER A 371 0.96 -16.93 2.67
N LEU A 372 -0.03 -17.05 1.79
CA LEU A 372 -0.27 -18.19 0.92
C LEU A 372 0.09 -17.77 -0.50
N TRP A 373 0.98 -18.53 -1.15
CA TRP A 373 1.40 -18.31 -2.53
C TRP A 373 1.00 -19.52 -3.39
N ILE A 374 0.43 -19.25 -4.57
CA ILE A 374 0.11 -20.29 -5.57
C ILE A 374 0.91 -20.02 -6.83
N ASN A 375 1.80 -20.94 -7.16
CA ASN A 375 2.55 -20.95 -8.41
C ASN A 375 1.89 -21.90 -9.42
N THR A 376 1.61 -21.37 -10.60
CA THR A 376 1.14 -22.16 -11.74
C THR A 376 2.30 -22.52 -12.67
N THR A 377 2.19 -23.64 -13.37
CA THR A 377 3.14 -24.04 -14.44
C THR A 377 3.23 -23.01 -15.58
N ALA A 378 2.25 -22.11 -15.70
CA ALA A 378 2.22 -21.00 -16.66
C ALA A 378 2.93 -19.72 -16.15
N GLY A 379 3.57 -19.76 -14.96
CA GLY A 379 4.31 -18.62 -14.41
C GLY A 379 3.45 -17.52 -13.80
N TYR A 380 2.13 -17.73 -13.66
CA TYR A 380 1.28 -16.86 -12.86
C TYR A 380 1.43 -17.21 -11.38
N THR A 381 1.76 -16.21 -10.56
CA THR A 381 1.82 -16.30 -9.10
C THR A 381 0.73 -15.40 -8.51
N ASP A 382 -0.19 -15.98 -7.73
CA ASP A 382 -1.13 -15.21 -6.90
C ASP A 382 -0.86 -15.44 -5.42
N SER A 383 -1.22 -14.47 -4.58
CA SER A 383 -0.92 -14.50 -3.14
C SER A 383 -2.05 -13.93 -2.30
N ALA A 384 -2.27 -14.54 -1.14
CA ALA A 384 -3.14 -14.01 -0.10
C ALA A 384 -2.36 -13.84 1.20
N GLU A 385 -2.58 -12.72 1.90
CA GLU A 385 -1.95 -12.45 3.19
C GLU A 385 -3.00 -12.17 4.27
N LYS A 386 -2.76 -12.67 5.49
CA LYS A 386 -3.55 -12.33 6.67
C LYS A 386 -2.66 -12.16 7.89
N THR A 387 -2.90 -11.08 8.62
CA THR A 387 -2.30 -10.83 9.92
C THR A 387 -3.27 -11.23 11.04
N PHE A 388 -2.76 -11.93 12.06
CA PHE A 388 -3.53 -12.28 13.26
C PHE A 388 -2.65 -12.20 14.52
N GLU A 389 -3.30 -12.13 15.68
CA GLU A 389 -2.65 -12.05 16.99
C GLU A 389 -2.96 -13.30 17.80
N ILE A 390 -1.92 -13.91 18.38
CA ILE A 390 -2.01 -15.03 19.31
C ILE A 390 -1.89 -14.46 20.71
N LYS A 391 -2.98 -14.54 21.47
CA LYS A 391 -3.04 -14.01 22.83
C LYS A 391 -2.46 -15.00 23.82
N GLU A 392 -1.71 -14.51 24.81
CA GLU A 392 -1.35 -15.31 25.98
C GLU A 392 -2.63 -15.84 26.64
N SER A 393 -2.70 -17.15 26.87
CA SER A 393 -3.80 -17.72 27.65
C SER A 393 -3.59 -17.36 29.12
N VAL A 394 -4.58 -16.69 29.69
CA VAL A 394 -4.65 -16.52 31.13
C VAL A 394 -5.12 -17.86 31.69
N ASN A 395 -4.19 -18.72 32.10
CA ASN A 395 -4.53 -20.07 32.58
C ASN A 395 -5.28 -20.07 33.91
N SER A 396 -5.17 -18.98 34.69
CA SER A 396 -5.90 -18.75 35.93
C SER A 396 -5.84 -17.27 36.27
N ILE A 397 -6.85 -16.72 36.92
CA ILE A 397 -6.74 -15.42 37.61
C ILE A 397 -6.81 -15.64 39.11
N GLU A 398 -6.21 -14.77 39.91
CA GLU A 398 -6.38 -14.79 41.36
C GLU A 398 -7.04 -13.48 41.81
N ILE A 399 -8.04 -13.56 42.66
CA ILE A 399 -8.72 -12.40 43.25
C ILE A 399 -8.53 -12.41 44.77
N LYS A 400 -8.06 -11.29 45.33
CA LYS A 400 -7.86 -11.09 46.76
C LYS A 400 -8.44 -9.76 47.20
N ALA A 401 -9.03 -9.75 48.39
CA ALA A 401 -9.39 -8.52 49.09
C ALA A 401 -8.48 -8.31 50.30
N ASP A 402 -8.17 -7.06 50.63
CA ASP A 402 -7.43 -6.70 51.84
C ASP A 402 -8.26 -6.83 53.12
N THR A 403 -9.57 -6.94 52.98
CA THR A 403 -10.56 -6.97 54.06
C THR A 403 -11.67 -7.96 53.74
N GLY A 404 -12.36 -8.48 54.75
CA GLY A 404 -13.53 -9.35 54.61
C GLY A 404 -14.83 -8.60 54.35
N GLY A 405 -14.85 -7.28 54.51
CA GLY A 405 -16.04 -6.47 54.27
C GLY A 405 -15.86 -4.97 54.51
N VAL A 406 -16.94 -4.22 54.38
CA VAL A 406 -16.97 -2.77 54.60
C VAL A 406 -18.27 -2.33 55.25
N ALA A 407 -18.25 -1.19 55.94
CA ALA A 407 -19.47 -0.57 56.46
C ALA A 407 -20.27 0.14 55.35
N ALA A 408 -21.60 0.12 55.47
CA ALA A 408 -22.55 0.85 54.63
C ALA A 408 -22.55 2.37 54.94
N ASP A 409 -21.41 3.03 54.74
CA ASP A 409 -21.23 4.48 54.95
C ASP A 409 -20.98 5.27 53.66
N GLY A 410 -21.01 4.59 52.51
CA GLY A 410 -20.86 5.17 51.18
C GLY A 410 -19.45 5.65 50.85
N ILE A 411 -18.46 5.43 51.72
CA ILE A 411 -17.06 5.84 51.46
C ILE A 411 -16.03 4.78 51.83
N SER A 412 -16.34 3.85 52.73
CA SER A 412 -15.46 2.74 53.09
C SER A 412 -15.28 1.82 51.90
N SER A 413 -14.02 1.55 51.58
CA SER A 413 -13.66 0.70 50.45
C SER A 413 -12.91 -0.56 50.86
N ALA A 414 -13.04 -1.59 50.04
CA ALA A 414 -12.17 -2.75 50.05
C ALA A 414 -11.18 -2.62 48.88
N ARG A 415 -9.89 -2.86 49.14
CA ARG A 415 -8.89 -2.94 48.08
C ARG A 415 -8.91 -4.34 47.50
N ILE A 416 -9.27 -4.44 46.22
CA ILE A 416 -9.34 -5.71 45.50
C ILE A 416 -8.15 -5.79 44.55
N THR A 417 -7.31 -6.80 44.71
CA THR A 417 -6.20 -7.10 43.82
C THR A 417 -6.58 -8.30 42.97
N VAL A 418 -6.50 -8.13 41.65
CA VAL A 418 -6.61 -9.22 40.67
C VAL A 418 -5.24 -9.45 40.08
N THR A 419 -4.71 -10.66 40.23
CA THR A 419 -3.40 -11.07 39.74
C THR A 419 -3.56 -12.00 38.54
N LEU A 420 -2.84 -11.70 37.47
CA LEU A 420 -2.76 -12.45 36.23
C LEU A 420 -1.37 -13.12 36.16
N PRO A 421 -1.26 -14.34 35.62
CA PRO A 421 0.01 -15.04 35.39
C PRO A 421 0.84 -14.38 34.29
N SER A 422 0.18 -13.64 33.40
CA SER A 422 0.77 -12.89 32.31
C SER A 422 1.17 -11.49 32.78
N THR A 423 2.35 -11.01 32.35
CA THR A 423 2.77 -9.62 32.53
C THR A 423 2.27 -8.68 31.44
N SER A 424 1.67 -9.23 30.38
CA SER A 424 1.11 -8.48 29.26
C SER A 424 -0.09 -7.65 29.71
N ALA A 425 -0.24 -6.46 29.14
CA ALA A 425 -1.32 -5.56 29.50
C ALA A 425 -2.67 -6.16 29.11
N GLN A 426 -3.51 -6.46 30.10
CA GLN A 426 -4.86 -6.99 29.88
C GLN A 426 -5.90 -6.18 30.64
N THR A 427 -7.07 -6.03 30.03
CA THR A 427 -8.21 -5.39 30.69
C THR A 427 -8.85 -6.36 31.68
N VAL A 428 -8.95 -5.92 32.94
CA VAL A 428 -9.64 -6.62 34.02
C VAL A 428 -10.94 -5.88 34.34
N THR A 429 -12.02 -6.62 34.43
CA THR A 429 -13.33 -6.11 34.86
C THR A 429 -13.67 -6.70 36.22
N LEU A 430 -14.19 -5.89 37.12
CA LEU A 430 -14.68 -6.27 38.45
C LEU A 430 -16.13 -5.83 38.59
N THR A 431 -17.04 -6.73 38.96
CA THR A 431 -18.47 -6.42 39.12
C THR A 431 -19.09 -7.10 40.32
N ASP A 432 -20.06 -6.43 40.95
CA ASP A 432 -20.97 -7.01 41.95
C ASP A 432 -22.34 -7.39 41.34
N GLY A 433 -22.45 -7.37 40.01
CA GLY A 433 -23.70 -7.59 39.26
C GLY A 433 -24.57 -6.33 39.09
N LYS A 434 -24.27 -5.22 39.78
CA LYS A 434 -24.98 -3.94 39.67
C LYS A 434 -24.07 -2.81 39.20
N THR A 435 -22.83 -2.82 39.64
CA THR A 435 -21.77 -1.89 39.32
C THR A 435 -20.61 -2.64 38.70
N THR A 436 -19.98 -2.03 37.70
CA THR A 436 -18.84 -2.62 36.98
C THR A 436 -17.71 -1.61 36.95
N LEU A 437 -16.52 -2.05 37.39
CA LEU A 437 -15.28 -1.31 37.35
C LEU A 437 -14.34 -1.98 36.35
N THR A 438 -13.57 -1.18 35.60
CA THR A 438 -12.62 -1.70 34.61
C THR A 438 -11.26 -1.06 34.82
N LYS A 439 -10.20 -1.86 34.75
CA LYS A 439 -8.81 -1.38 34.87
C LYS A 439 -7.89 -2.24 34.02
N THR A 440 -6.87 -1.62 33.43
CA THR A 440 -5.80 -2.37 32.75
C THR A 440 -4.80 -2.86 33.79
N ALA A 441 -4.51 -4.16 33.77
CA ALA A 441 -3.47 -4.76 34.60
C ALA A 441 -2.08 -4.28 34.13
N VAL A 442 -1.23 -3.92 35.08
CA VAL A 442 0.16 -3.52 34.85
C VAL A 442 1.04 -4.53 35.58
N ASN A 443 2.03 -5.11 34.89
CA ASN A 443 2.89 -6.17 35.44
C ASN A 443 2.09 -7.33 36.05
N GLY A 444 0.98 -7.71 35.40
CA GLY A 444 0.10 -8.79 35.86
C GLY A 444 -0.82 -8.44 37.03
N GLU A 445 -0.90 -7.18 37.49
CA GLU A 445 -1.82 -6.81 38.58
C GLU A 445 -2.79 -5.69 38.21
N ALA A 446 -4.06 -5.86 38.57
CA ALA A 446 -5.08 -4.81 38.57
C ALA A 446 -5.61 -4.60 40.00
N ILE A 447 -5.45 -3.37 40.52
CA ILE A 447 -5.89 -3.00 41.87
C ILE A 447 -7.10 -2.06 41.79
N PHE A 448 -8.20 -2.45 42.43
CA PHE A 448 -9.44 -1.70 42.53
C PHE A 448 -9.67 -1.21 43.96
N SER A 449 -10.37 -0.08 44.10
CA SER A 449 -10.96 0.37 45.36
C SER A 449 -12.47 0.25 45.21
N TYR A 450 -13.04 -0.81 45.78
CA TYR A 450 -14.47 -1.11 45.68
C TYR A 450 -15.23 -0.49 46.86
N ILE A 451 -16.20 0.37 46.56
CA ILE A 451 -17.15 0.93 47.53
C ILE A 451 -18.54 0.41 47.12
N PRO A 452 -19.26 -0.32 47.98
CA PRO A 452 -20.57 -0.85 47.65
C PRO A 452 -21.60 0.28 47.54
N ASP A 453 -22.31 0.30 46.41
CA ASP A 453 -23.45 1.17 46.19
C ASP A 453 -24.70 0.51 46.77
N THR A 454 -24.94 0.75 48.06
CA THR A 454 -26.03 0.10 48.80
C THR A 454 -27.40 0.37 48.20
N GLU A 455 -27.61 1.51 47.53
CA GLU A 455 -28.87 1.84 46.86
C GLU A 455 -29.07 0.94 45.63
N LYS A 456 -28.07 0.83 44.74
CA LYS A 456 -28.15 -0.07 43.57
C LYS A 456 -28.24 -1.54 43.93
N LEU A 457 -27.65 -1.92 45.06
CA LEU A 457 -27.74 -3.26 45.62
C LEU A 457 -29.09 -3.53 46.30
N GLY A 458 -29.93 -2.51 46.49
CA GLY A 458 -31.20 -2.64 47.18
C GLY A 458 -31.06 -2.96 48.68
N LEU A 459 -29.94 -2.57 49.28
CA LEU A 459 -29.62 -2.82 50.69
C LEU A 459 -29.95 -1.56 51.51
N SER A 460 -31.12 -1.53 52.14
CA SER A 460 -31.40 -0.51 53.15
C SER A 460 -30.67 -0.85 54.46
N PRO A 461 -30.30 0.14 55.30
CA PRO A 461 -29.65 -0.14 56.59
C PRO A 461 -30.42 -1.11 57.49
N SER A 462 -31.76 -1.09 57.44
CA SER A 462 -32.63 -2.03 58.15
C SER A 462 -32.51 -3.47 57.66
N ASP A 463 -32.15 -3.67 56.39
CA ASP A 463 -32.20 -4.96 55.71
C ASP A 463 -30.87 -5.72 55.83
N ILE A 464 -29.80 -5.03 56.20
CA ILE A 464 -28.48 -5.63 56.45
C ILE A 464 -28.57 -6.45 57.74
N PRO A 465 -28.27 -7.76 57.73
CA PRO A 465 -28.32 -8.57 58.94
C PRO A 465 -27.17 -8.22 59.91
N PRO A 466 -27.28 -8.60 61.21
CA PRO A 466 -26.25 -8.27 62.21
C PRO A 466 -24.84 -8.78 61.86
N ASP A 467 -24.74 -9.89 61.14
CA ASP A 467 -23.51 -10.52 60.67
C ASP A 467 -23.09 -10.07 59.26
N GLY A 468 -23.74 -9.05 58.71
CA GLY A 468 -23.41 -8.42 57.43
C GLY A 468 -24.01 -9.14 56.21
N ALA A 469 -24.41 -8.35 55.21
CA ALA A 469 -24.97 -8.84 53.95
C ALA A 469 -23.84 -9.30 53.01
N ASP A 470 -23.96 -10.49 52.42
CA ASP A 470 -22.96 -11.01 51.49
C ASP A 470 -23.09 -10.36 50.10
N ILE A 471 -21.95 -10.01 49.51
CA ILE A 471 -21.81 -9.53 48.14
C ILE A 471 -20.74 -10.37 47.46
N THR A 472 -21.08 -10.93 46.30
CA THR A 472 -20.12 -11.63 45.45
C THR A 472 -19.56 -10.67 44.42
N LEU A 473 -18.25 -10.44 44.48
CA LEU A 473 -17.51 -9.75 43.43
C LEU A 473 -16.97 -10.77 42.44
N THR A 474 -17.19 -10.52 41.15
CA THR A 474 -16.66 -11.32 40.05
C THR A 474 -15.61 -10.50 39.30
N ALA A 475 -14.37 -11.00 39.26
CA ALA A 475 -13.35 -10.49 38.36
C ALA A 475 -13.34 -11.29 37.07
N THR A 476 -13.08 -10.64 35.94
CA THR A 476 -12.98 -11.27 34.62
C THR A 476 -11.82 -10.68 33.84
N ALA A 477 -10.97 -11.55 33.29
CA ALA A 477 -9.85 -11.17 32.41
C ALA A 477 -9.48 -12.35 31.50
N GLY A 478 -9.17 -12.09 30.23
CA GLY A 478 -8.69 -13.13 29.30
C GLY A 478 -9.62 -14.34 29.14
N GLY A 479 -10.95 -14.16 29.29
CA GLY A 479 -11.94 -15.24 29.24
C GLY A 479 -12.08 -16.06 30.53
N GLN A 480 -11.25 -15.80 31.55
CA GLN A 480 -11.38 -16.40 32.88
C GLN A 480 -12.19 -15.51 33.82
N SER A 481 -12.85 -16.13 34.79
CA SER A 481 -13.58 -15.43 35.85
C SER A 481 -13.35 -16.09 37.19
N GLU A 482 -13.16 -15.27 38.23
CA GLU A 482 -13.05 -15.71 39.61
C GLU A 482 -13.90 -14.83 40.51
N THR A 483 -14.28 -15.38 41.66
CA THR A 483 -15.17 -14.69 42.59
C THR A 483 -14.59 -14.59 43.99
N ILE A 484 -14.91 -13.50 44.67
CA ILE A 484 -14.66 -13.35 46.11
C ILE A 484 -15.93 -12.83 46.78
N ASN A 485 -16.19 -13.29 47.99
CA ASN A 485 -17.29 -12.77 48.79
C ASN A 485 -16.77 -11.71 49.76
N LEU A 486 -17.49 -10.60 49.84
CA LEU A 486 -17.33 -9.55 50.84
C LEU A 486 -18.62 -9.39 51.62
N LYS A 487 -18.51 -8.88 52.84
CA LYS A 487 -19.66 -8.49 53.65
C LYS A 487 -19.87 -6.98 53.68
N VAL A 488 -21.12 -6.55 53.66
CA VAL A 488 -21.53 -5.18 53.94
C VAL A 488 -22.21 -5.12 55.29
N TYR A 489 -21.67 -4.31 56.18
CA TYR A 489 -22.12 -4.21 57.56
C TYR A 489 -22.84 -2.89 57.83
N ARG A 490 -23.75 -2.89 58.81
CA ARG A 490 -24.32 -1.66 59.35
C ARG A 490 -23.23 -0.82 60.01
N ARG A 491 -23.37 0.50 59.93
CA ARG A 491 -22.48 1.43 60.63
C ARG A 491 -22.61 1.24 62.15
N PRO A 492 -21.50 1.34 62.91
CA PRO A 492 -21.59 1.33 64.36
C PRO A 492 -22.26 2.60 64.87
N VAL A 493 -22.98 2.47 65.99
CA VAL A 493 -23.71 3.57 66.64
C VAL A 493 -22.99 3.98 67.92
N LEU A 494 -22.74 5.28 68.11
CA LEU A 494 -22.23 5.85 69.35
C LEU A 494 -23.33 6.62 70.09
N LEU A 495 -23.63 6.21 71.31
CA LEU A 495 -24.54 6.88 72.22
C LEU A 495 -23.78 7.81 73.18
N VAL A 496 -24.16 9.08 73.20
CA VAL A 496 -23.46 10.15 73.94
C VAL A 496 -24.39 10.75 74.98
N HIS A 497 -24.03 10.62 76.26
CA HIS A 497 -24.80 11.18 77.37
C HIS A 497 -24.63 12.72 77.45
N GLY A 498 -25.41 13.36 78.33
CA GLY A 498 -25.36 14.80 78.60
C GLY A 498 -24.57 15.17 79.86
N LEU A 499 -24.61 16.44 80.22
CA LEU A 499 -23.96 16.98 81.42
C LEU A 499 -24.41 16.22 82.70
N TRP A 500 -23.46 15.91 83.58
CA TRP A 500 -23.66 15.21 84.86
C TRP A 500 -24.32 13.84 84.78
N SER A 501 -24.30 13.22 83.62
CA SER A 501 -24.80 11.88 83.39
C SER A 501 -23.62 10.92 83.15
N ASP A 502 -23.93 9.72 82.72
CA ASP A 502 -22.98 8.69 82.33
C ASP A 502 -23.66 7.75 81.33
N SER A 503 -22.90 6.82 80.80
CA SER A 503 -23.35 5.89 79.76
C SER A 503 -24.53 5.00 80.16
N HIS A 504 -24.78 4.76 81.46
CA HIS A 504 -25.87 3.89 81.91
C HIS A 504 -27.26 4.45 81.57
N MET A 505 -27.39 5.76 81.35
CA MET A 505 -28.66 6.35 80.89
C MET A 505 -29.13 5.73 79.57
N TRP A 506 -28.20 5.16 78.79
CA TRP A 506 -28.45 4.55 77.49
C TRP A 506 -28.70 3.04 77.54
N ASP A 507 -28.62 2.36 78.70
CA ASP A 507 -28.66 0.89 78.77
C ASP A 507 -29.87 0.28 78.04
N LYS A 508 -31.06 0.89 78.20
CA LYS A 508 -32.27 0.45 77.51
C LYS A 508 -32.20 0.63 76.00
N MET A 509 -31.72 1.79 75.53
CA MET A 509 -31.57 2.09 74.11
C MET A 509 -30.49 1.22 73.46
N LYS A 510 -29.37 1.03 74.15
CA LYS A 510 -28.28 0.14 73.74
C LYS A 510 -28.82 -1.28 73.56
N GLY A 511 -29.53 -1.82 74.55
CA GLY A 511 -30.13 -3.15 74.44
C GLY A 511 -31.14 -3.25 73.30
N TRP A 512 -31.98 -2.24 73.10
CA TRP A 512 -32.94 -2.20 72.00
C TRP A 512 -32.25 -2.21 70.62
N LEU A 513 -31.27 -1.33 70.41
CA LEU A 513 -30.50 -1.27 69.15
C LEU A 513 -29.65 -2.52 68.91
N GLN A 514 -29.06 -3.10 69.95
CA GLN A 514 -28.32 -4.37 69.83
C GLN A 514 -29.24 -5.52 69.45
N ASN A 515 -30.44 -5.60 70.02
CA ASN A 515 -31.45 -6.58 69.63
C ASN A 515 -31.96 -6.38 68.20
N ASP A 516 -31.95 -5.12 67.71
CA ASP A 516 -32.23 -4.79 66.31
C ASP A 516 -31.03 -5.07 65.38
N GLY A 517 -29.86 -5.45 65.94
CA GLY A 517 -28.68 -5.87 65.20
C GLY A 517 -27.65 -4.77 64.91
N PHE A 518 -27.67 -3.66 65.64
CA PHE A 518 -26.62 -2.63 65.55
C PHE A 518 -25.43 -2.97 66.45
N THR A 519 -24.23 -2.61 65.99
CA THR A 519 -23.05 -2.57 66.86
C THR A 519 -23.05 -1.24 67.62
N VAL A 520 -23.32 -1.29 68.93
CA VAL A 520 -23.57 -0.08 69.74
C VAL A 520 -22.46 0.14 70.76
N TYR A 521 -21.96 1.37 70.79
CA TYR A 521 -20.98 1.86 71.74
C TYR A 521 -21.55 3.01 72.57
N THR A 522 -21.01 3.18 73.77
CA THR A 522 -21.27 4.32 74.64
C THR A 522 -19.96 5.00 75.00
N ILE A 523 -20.02 6.28 75.37
CA ILE A 523 -18.89 7.06 75.86
C ILE A 523 -19.19 7.62 77.25
N ASP A 524 -18.17 7.66 78.10
CA ASP A 524 -18.15 8.43 79.34
C ASP A 524 -17.06 9.49 79.26
N TYR A 525 -17.32 10.67 79.81
CA TYR A 525 -16.38 11.79 79.83
C TYR A 525 -16.50 12.61 81.13
N PRO A 526 -15.49 13.42 81.48
CA PRO A 526 -15.54 14.23 82.69
C PRO A 526 -16.75 15.18 82.70
N ASN A 527 -17.60 15.01 83.72
CA ASN A 527 -18.92 15.61 83.80
C ASN A 527 -18.98 17.14 83.97
N VAL A 528 -17.84 17.82 84.06
CA VAL A 528 -17.76 19.28 84.22
C VAL A 528 -16.87 19.95 83.17
N ALA A 529 -16.25 19.17 82.28
CA ALA A 529 -15.36 19.68 81.25
C ALA A 529 -16.13 20.45 80.16
N SER A 530 -15.48 21.46 79.57
CA SER A 530 -16.05 22.19 78.44
C SER A 530 -16.42 21.24 77.29
N PRO A 531 -17.59 21.42 76.62
CA PRO A 531 -17.98 20.62 75.47
C PRO A 531 -16.91 20.56 74.37
N ALA A 532 -16.20 21.67 74.13
CA ALA A 532 -15.10 21.72 73.15
C ALA A 532 -13.95 20.80 73.54
N ALA A 533 -13.54 20.82 74.81
CA ALA A 533 -12.47 19.96 75.30
C ALA A 533 -12.87 18.47 75.25
N VAL A 534 -14.14 18.15 75.52
CA VAL A 534 -14.66 16.78 75.40
C VAL A 534 -14.68 16.33 73.94
N ALA A 535 -15.07 17.22 73.02
CA ALA A 535 -15.10 16.94 71.59
C ALA A 535 -13.70 16.63 71.03
N THR A 536 -12.68 17.43 71.38
CA THR A 536 -11.31 17.26 70.88
C THR A 536 -10.60 16.05 71.48
N ASN A 537 -10.92 15.68 72.72
CA ASN A 537 -10.24 14.59 73.42
C ASN A 537 -11.10 13.32 73.42
N GLN A 538 -11.93 13.14 74.44
CA GLN A 538 -12.62 11.87 74.71
C GLN A 538 -13.49 11.42 73.54
N PHE A 539 -14.21 12.34 72.90
CA PHE A 539 -15.12 12.02 71.80
C PHE A 539 -14.35 11.59 70.55
N ALA A 540 -13.33 12.34 70.14
CA ALA A 540 -12.45 11.99 69.01
C ALA A 540 -11.76 10.64 69.23
N ASP A 541 -11.15 10.43 70.40
CA ASP A 541 -10.48 9.17 70.77
C ASP A 541 -11.44 7.99 70.72
N LYS A 542 -12.68 8.20 71.19
CA LYS A 542 -13.70 7.15 71.17
C LYS A 542 -14.09 6.76 69.76
N ILE A 543 -14.25 7.72 68.85
CA ILE A 543 -14.55 7.44 67.44
C ILE A 543 -13.44 6.58 66.82
N GLN A 544 -12.17 6.93 67.04
CA GLN A 544 -11.05 6.13 66.52
C GLN A 544 -11.02 4.72 67.11
N ALA A 545 -11.27 4.60 68.42
CA ALA A 545 -11.37 3.30 69.08
C ALA A 545 -12.52 2.46 68.52
N ILE A 546 -13.67 3.06 68.20
CA ILE A 546 -14.82 2.37 67.58
C ILE A 546 -14.44 1.83 66.21
N LYS A 547 -13.83 2.66 65.35
CA LYS A 547 -13.40 2.23 64.01
C LYS A 547 -12.42 1.07 64.09
N LYS A 548 -11.41 1.18 64.96
CA LYS A 548 -10.44 0.10 65.20
C LYS A 548 -11.10 -1.19 65.69
N ASN A 549 -11.97 -1.10 66.69
CA ASN A 549 -12.65 -2.28 67.25
C ASN A 549 -13.56 -2.93 66.21
N PHE A 550 -14.27 -2.13 65.42
CA PHE A 550 -15.11 -2.62 64.34
C PHE A 550 -14.29 -3.38 63.30
N SER A 551 -13.16 -2.82 62.86
CA SER A 551 -12.28 -3.50 61.91
C SER A 551 -11.68 -4.79 62.46
N GLN A 552 -11.34 -4.83 63.75
CA GLN A 552 -10.84 -6.05 64.38
C GLN A 552 -11.94 -7.12 64.53
N GLN A 553 -13.16 -6.71 64.88
CA GLN A 553 -14.27 -7.62 65.12
C GLN A 553 -14.79 -8.26 63.83
N TYR A 554 -14.95 -7.47 62.76
CA TYR A 554 -15.61 -7.90 61.53
C TYR A 554 -14.65 -8.18 60.38
N ASN A 555 -13.35 -7.95 60.58
CA ASN A 555 -12.37 -7.86 59.48
C ASN A 555 -12.91 -6.96 58.36
N ALA A 556 -13.33 -5.74 58.73
CA ALA A 556 -14.05 -4.84 57.83
C ALA A 556 -13.62 -3.38 57.96
N ASN A 557 -13.59 -2.65 56.85
CA ASN A 557 -13.26 -1.22 56.88
C ASN A 557 -14.48 -0.36 57.25
N VAL A 558 -14.28 0.66 58.09
CA VAL A 558 -15.32 1.64 58.46
C VAL A 558 -14.71 3.03 58.56
N SER A 559 -15.38 4.00 57.93
CA SER A 559 -14.91 5.37 57.84
C SER A 559 -15.84 6.33 58.55
N LYS A 560 -17.16 6.04 58.59
CA LYS A 560 -18.14 6.86 59.31
C LYS A 560 -19.01 6.04 60.27
N ILE A 561 -19.42 6.70 61.35
CA ILE A 561 -20.30 6.13 62.37
C ILE A 561 -21.59 6.94 62.49
N ASP A 562 -22.62 6.35 63.10
CA ASP A 562 -23.83 7.06 63.48
C ASP A 562 -23.75 7.49 64.95
N VAL A 563 -24.24 8.69 65.27
CA VAL A 563 -24.18 9.25 66.62
C VAL A 563 -25.57 9.64 67.10
N ILE A 564 -25.95 9.17 68.30
CA ILE A 564 -27.15 9.62 69.01
C ILE A 564 -26.70 10.30 70.29
N ALA A 565 -27.06 11.57 70.44
CA ALA A 565 -26.48 12.41 71.48
C ALA A 565 -27.56 13.19 72.25
N HIS A 566 -27.54 13.06 73.56
CA HIS A 566 -28.50 13.73 74.45
C HIS A 566 -27.91 15.00 75.06
N SER A 567 -28.70 16.06 75.13
CA SER A 567 -28.37 17.32 75.82
C SER A 567 -26.98 17.84 75.40
N MET A 568 -26.05 18.04 76.34
CA MET A 568 -24.67 18.48 76.06
C MET A 568 -23.95 17.61 75.02
N GLY A 569 -24.22 16.30 74.97
CA GLY A 569 -23.64 15.41 73.97
C GLY A 569 -23.89 15.87 72.54
N GLY A 570 -25.06 16.47 72.26
CA GLY A 570 -25.39 16.93 70.92
C GLY A 570 -24.54 18.11 70.46
N VAL A 571 -24.22 19.05 71.36
CA VAL A 571 -23.32 20.17 71.04
C VAL A 571 -21.85 19.76 71.02
N ILE A 572 -21.46 18.72 71.80
CA ILE A 572 -20.14 18.07 71.68
C ILE A 572 -19.97 17.50 70.27
N ALA A 573 -20.93 16.68 69.82
CA ALA A 573 -20.87 16.04 68.50
C ALA A 573 -20.88 17.07 67.35
N ARG A 574 -21.73 18.11 67.43
CA ARG A 574 -21.71 19.21 66.44
C ARG A 574 -20.39 19.97 66.43
N HIS A 575 -19.82 20.27 67.60
CA HIS A 575 -18.55 20.97 67.67
C HIS A 575 -17.42 20.14 67.02
N TYR A 576 -17.42 18.82 67.25
CA TYR A 576 -16.50 17.90 66.57
C TYR A 576 -16.66 17.95 65.05
N ILE A 577 -17.90 17.90 64.54
CA ILE A 577 -18.18 18.00 63.08
C ILE A 577 -17.65 19.33 62.52
N ASN A 578 -17.84 20.45 63.21
CA ASN A 578 -17.36 21.75 62.76
C ASN A 578 -15.82 21.80 62.56
N GLN A 579 -15.05 20.98 63.30
CA GLN A 579 -13.60 20.89 63.12
C GLN A 579 -13.19 20.38 61.73
N PHE A 580 -14.10 19.71 61.03
CA PHE A 580 -13.87 19.21 59.67
C PHE A 580 -14.19 20.24 58.58
N GLN A 581 -14.77 21.39 58.93
CA GLN A 581 -15.02 22.53 58.01
C GLN A 581 -15.71 22.13 56.68
N GLY A 582 -16.68 21.20 56.74
CA GLY A 582 -17.39 20.71 55.55
C GLY A 582 -16.63 19.64 54.74
N SER A 583 -15.51 19.13 55.24
CA SER A 583 -14.76 18.03 54.61
C SER A 583 -15.64 16.78 54.44
N PRO A 584 -15.60 16.13 53.27
CA PRO A 584 -16.30 14.87 53.05
C PRO A 584 -15.78 13.72 53.94
N ASN A 585 -14.57 13.89 54.51
CA ASN A 585 -13.92 12.96 55.42
C ASN A 585 -14.36 13.11 56.88
N VAL A 586 -15.48 13.78 57.15
CA VAL A 586 -16.07 13.80 58.49
C VAL A 586 -16.42 12.37 58.94
N ASP A 587 -16.02 12.04 60.16
CA ASP A 587 -16.15 10.69 60.74
C ASP A 587 -17.59 10.30 61.15
N ILE A 588 -18.54 11.23 61.04
CA ILE A 588 -19.94 11.03 61.43
C ILE A 588 -20.79 11.04 60.17
N TYR A 589 -21.56 9.96 59.96
CA TYR A 589 -22.51 9.84 58.86
C TYR A 589 -23.84 10.50 59.21
N THR A 590 -24.41 10.16 60.37
CA THR A 590 -25.64 10.76 60.88
C THR A 590 -25.47 11.20 62.34
N LEU A 591 -25.99 12.38 62.66
CA LEU A 591 -26.10 12.89 64.03
C LEU A 591 -27.57 13.10 64.40
N ILE A 592 -28.04 12.35 65.40
CA ILE A 592 -29.36 12.52 66.01
C ILE A 592 -29.16 13.19 67.37
N THR A 593 -29.75 14.38 67.55
CA THR A 593 -29.66 15.09 68.85
C THR A 593 -30.99 15.09 69.58
N VAL A 594 -30.98 14.75 70.87
CA VAL A 594 -32.16 14.71 71.74
C VAL A 594 -32.01 15.79 72.81
N GLY A 595 -32.84 16.84 72.77
CA GLY A 595 -32.84 17.91 73.78
C GLY A 595 -31.53 18.71 73.88
N ALA A 596 -30.74 18.78 72.81
CA ALA A 596 -29.46 19.47 72.81
C ALA A 596 -29.61 21.00 72.82
N PRO A 597 -28.88 21.74 73.69
CA PRO A 597 -28.99 23.19 73.80
C PRO A 597 -28.21 23.90 72.68
N HIS A 598 -28.63 23.73 71.42
CA HIS A 598 -27.95 24.29 70.24
C HIS A 598 -27.81 25.81 70.26
N LYS A 599 -28.72 26.51 70.95
CA LYS A 599 -28.70 27.98 71.15
C LYS A 599 -28.30 28.38 72.57
N GLY A 600 -27.70 27.44 73.30
CA GLY A 600 -27.49 27.54 74.75
C GLY A 600 -28.78 27.27 75.54
N SER A 601 -28.64 27.27 76.86
CA SER A 601 -29.72 27.11 77.82
C SER A 601 -29.64 28.23 78.85
N PRO A 602 -30.75 28.87 79.26
CA PRO A 602 -30.72 29.85 80.35
C PRO A 602 -30.42 29.21 81.71
N TRP A 603 -30.55 27.88 81.80
CA TRP A 603 -30.44 27.13 83.04
C TRP A 603 -29.09 27.25 83.78
N PRO A 604 -27.91 27.24 83.12
CA PRO A 604 -26.64 27.46 83.79
C PRO A 604 -26.54 28.83 84.50
N GLY A 605 -27.19 29.88 83.96
CA GLY A 605 -27.28 31.17 84.64
C GLY A 605 -28.08 31.08 85.93
N ILE A 606 -29.25 30.43 85.86
CA ILE A 606 -30.12 30.16 87.02
C ILE A 606 -29.39 29.30 88.06
N TYR A 607 -28.62 28.29 87.63
CA TYR A 607 -27.84 27.44 88.52
C TYR A 607 -26.70 28.21 89.20
N HIS A 608 -25.99 29.08 88.48
CA HIS A 608 -24.97 29.96 89.06
C HIS A 608 -25.56 30.90 90.10
N ASP A 609 -26.69 31.55 89.81
CA ASP A 609 -27.40 32.40 90.76
C ASP A 609 -27.92 31.60 91.97
N TRP A 610 -28.29 30.33 91.77
CA TRP A 610 -28.74 29.43 92.82
C TRP A 610 -27.62 29.00 93.77
N VAL A 611 -26.45 28.62 93.24
CA VAL A 611 -25.31 28.13 94.04
C VAL A 611 -24.52 29.27 94.70
N ASN A 612 -24.34 30.40 94.00
CA ASN A 612 -23.43 31.47 94.45
C ASN A 612 -24.14 32.62 95.17
N THR A 613 -25.45 32.77 95.00
CA THR A 613 -26.26 33.77 95.72
C THR A 613 -27.31 33.06 96.55
N ARG A 614 -27.39 33.36 97.86
CA ARG A 614 -28.51 32.95 98.74
C ARG A 614 -29.80 33.70 98.39
N SER A 615 -30.16 33.76 97.10
CA SER A 615 -31.34 34.44 96.59
C SER A 615 -32.61 33.66 96.98
N GLU A 616 -33.77 34.32 96.99
CA GLU A 616 -35.05 33.64 97.26
C GLU A 616 -35.39 32.59 96.19
N ILE A 617 -34.99 32.84 94.94
CA ILE A 617 -35.02 31.87 93.83
C ILE A 617 -34.07 30.70 94.14
N GLY A 618 -32.91 31.02 94.70
CA GLY A 618 -31.96 30.13 95.38
C GLY A 618 -32.64 29.08 96.28
N LEU A 619 -33.46 29.56 97.21
CA LEU A 619 -34.14 28.72 98.20
C LEU A 619 -35.26 27.88 97.60
N VAL A 620 -36.03 28.41 96.64
CA VAL A 620 -37.10 27.67 95.94
C VAL A 620 -36.54 26.53 95.09
N MET A 621 -35.43 26.76 94.37
CA MET A 621 -34.79 25.74 93.52
C MET A 621 -34.13 24.62 94.34
N THR A 622 -33.71 24.89 95.58
CA THR A 622 -33.25 23.85 96.53
C THR A 622 -34.36 22.83 96.86
N GLY A 623 -35.63 23.23 96.80
CA GLY A 623 -36.78 22.32 96.94
C GLY A 623 -37.01 21.42 95.71
N ILE A 624 -36.54 21.82 94.52
CA ILE A 624 -36.70 21.12 93.24
C ILE A 624 -35.51 20.17 92.97
N GLN A 625 -34.51 20.14 93.86
CA GLN A 625 -33.35 19.25 93.79
C GLN A 625 -33.68 17.78 93.50
N HIS A 626 -34.85 17.32 93.94
CA HIS A 626 -35.32 15.94 93.81
C HIS A 626 -35.62 15.53 92.36
N PHE A 627 -35.76 16.50 91.45
CA PHE A 627 -35.97 16.27 90.02
C PHE A 627 -34.66 16.16 89.23
N PHE A 628 -33.51 16.38 89.86
CA PHE A 628 -32.19 16.26 89.21
C PHE A 628 -31.53 14.91 89.53
N PRO A 629 -30.66 14.39 88.63
CA PRO A 629 -29.90 13.18 88.91
C PRO A 629 -29.13 13.28 90.23
N LYS A 630 -29.12 12.19 91.02
CA LYS A 630 -28.37 12.14 92.28
C LYS A 630 -26.91 12.55 92.03
N GLY A 631 -26.42 13.57 92.75
CA GLY A 631 -25.05 14.07 92.61
C GLY A 631 -24.84 15.13 91.52
N ALA A 632 -25.91 15.74 91.00
CA ALA A 632 -25.85 16.96 90.18
C ALA A 632 -25.49 18.22 91.00
N MET A 633 -25.77 18.22 92.31
CA MET A 633 -25.43 19.35 93.20
C MET A 633 -23.92 19.51 93.39
N GLY A 634 -23.45 20.77 93.30
CA GLY A 634 -22.09 21.17 93.65
C GLY A 634 -21.04 20.94 92.56
N LYS A 635 -21.45 20.50 91.37
CA LYS A 635 -20.57 20.30 90.21
C LYS A 635 -20.54 21.55 89.35
N ASP A 636 -19.78 22.55 89.77
CA ASP A 636 -19.48 23.70 88.92
C ASP A 636 -18.28 23.41 88.02
N GLY A 637 -18.26 24.02 86.83
CA GLY A 637 -17.16 23.87 85.89
C GLY A 637 -17.44 24.46 84.51
N PRO A 638 -16.41 24.46 83.64
CA PRO A 638 -16.44 25.15 82.35
C PRO A 638 -17.55 24.68 81.41
N ALA A 639 -18.14 23.50 81.65
CA ALA A 639 -19.30 23.05 80.91
C ALA A 639 -20.52 24.00 81.03
N LEU A 640 -20.81 24.49 82.23
CA LEU A 640 -21.98 25.34 82.47
C LEU A 640 -21.85 26.68 81.75
N ASP A 641 -20.67 27.30 81.82
CA ASP A 641 -20.40 28.57 81.15
C ASP A 641 -20.44 28.44 79.63
N ALA A 642 -19.90 27.34 79.10
CA ALA A 642 -19.96 27.06 77.68
C ALA A 642 -21.39 26.86 77.16
N LEU A 643 -22.33 26.39 77.99
CA LEU A 643 -23.72 26.13 77.59
C LEU A 643 -24.66 27.34 77.75
N LYS A 644 -24.19 28.49 78.27
CA LYS A 644 -25.00 29.72 78.37
C LYS A 644 -25.37 30.26 76.99
N PRO A 645 -26.54 30.90 76.82
CA PRO A 645 -26.89 31.55 75.55
C PRO A 645 -25.90 32.69 75.29
N GLY A 646 -25.38 32.77 74.07
CA GLY A 646 -24.38 33.78 73.70
C GLY A 646 -22.98 33.55 74.28
N SER A 647 -22.71 32.39 74.89
CA SER A 647 -21.34 32.02 75.26
C SER A 647 -20.43 32.00 74.01
N ALA A 648 -19.11 32.12 74.21
CA ALA A 648 -18.15 32.02 73.11
C ALA A 648 -18.32 30.69 72.36
N PHE A 649 -18.47 29.58 73.09
CA PHE A 649 -18.70 28.25 72.52
C PHE A 649 -19.99 28.17 71.67
N ILE A 650 -21.14 28.64 72.19
CA ILE A 650 -22.40 28.60 71.44
C ILE A 650 -22.36 29.53 70.23
N THR A 651 -21.67 30.66 70.34
CA THR A 651 -21.49 31.60 69.24
C THR A 651 -20.65 30.98 68.13
N GLU A 652 -19.51 30.36 68.47
CA GLU A 652 -18.65 29.64 67.53
C GLU A 652 -19.35 28.42 66.90
N LEU A 653 -20.07 27.64 67.71
CA LEU A 653 -20.82 26.47 67.25
C LEU A 653 -21.83 26.84 66.15
N ASN A 654 -22.41 28.04 66.23
CA ASN A 654 -23.41 28.54 65.29
C ASN A 654 -22.85 29.53 64.25
N SER A 655 -21.55 29.85 64.29
CA SER A 655 -20.92 30.73 63.29
C SER A 655 -20.57 29.99 62.00
N HIS A 656 -20.55 28.66 62.03
CA HIS A 656 -20.32 27.82 60.87
C HIS A 656 -21.66 27.61 60.13
N ALA A 657 -21.71 28.01 58.86
CA ALA A 657 -22.87 27.76 58.01
C ALA A 657 -23.04 26.24 57.81
N ASN A 658 -24.29 25.77 57.90
CA ASN A 658 -24.68 24.37 57.69
C ASN A 658 -24.22 23.83 56.33
#